data_AF-A0A2U0UJQ2-F1
#
_entry.id   AF-A0A2U0UJQ2-F1
#
_cell.length_a   1.000
_cell.length_b   1.000
_cell.length_c   1.000
_cell.angle_alpha   90.00
_cell.angle_beta   90.00
_cell.angle_gamma   90.00
#
_symmetry.space_group_name_H-M   'P 1'
#
loop_
_entity.id
_entity.type
_entity.pdbx_description
1 polymer ?
#
loop_
_entity_poly.entity_id
_entity_poly.type
_entity_poly.pdbx_seq_one_letter_code
_entity_poly.pdbx_strand_id
1 'polypeptide(L)'
;MNQNKIFRVSSFLGWRKLCLSLLLIAGTAHAQDGLWKSYLSYYEPTEIEQAGNNILYVLASNGLYAYNKTDKSVQIYDKINALTDCGIAHIAWCQAAKRLVIVYQNNNIDLMAPNGNVVNIADYMNKSMPTDKTVNAVDVLGKYAYLSTGFGIVKINVGNGTISDTYQLGFKVEYSYVKDGFLYAASPSSGLYKGALTDNLLDKNNWKHMGPYIRRPKNIDANLLALARKVAPDGPKYNQFGFMKIYKDRIYTCGGGFTSLNDLNRPGTIQVLKENKWIIYEDNLKNKTGHDYVDMNCIDIDPRDDNRVFVSGRTGLYEFYNGKFVKEYTPDNSPLRGAQTVNPTNKDYNIVQGIKFDSDANLWVFNSMSGTTSILKYDKDKKWSNHHKKELTRDGYSLSRMEDPIIDSRGYVWIANNFFNYAQAICYNPQKDSVRTFEQLINEDGDKLKNMYVRCVAEDKDKNIWIGTNIGPVYLTPDQITVENPIVTQVKVPRNDGTNLADYLLSGIDINCMAIDKSNRKWFGTNGNGVYLISSNNINQILHFTDKNSSLLSNNIESIAINNNTGEVFFGTSNGLCSYMSNIRNEGEGMTKENVYAYPNPVRPDYTGAITITGLDDDANVKIVAVNGTLVSEGRTKGNTYKWYGIDMNGYPVASGMYMVEVATHDGERGVVCKIAIVR
;
A
#
# COMPACT_ATOMS: atom_id res chain seq x y z
N MET A 1 2.54 11.30 -83.36
CA MET A 1 2.53 10.13 -84.26
C MET A 1 2.53 8.88 -83.41
N ASN A 2 1.47 8.07 -83.60
CA ASN A 2 1.31 6.63 -83.37
C ASN A 2 1.98 5.95 -82.16
N GLN A 3 1.18 5.55 -81.17
CA GLN A 3 0.52 4.23 -81.04
C GLN A 3 1.47 3.14 -80.55
N ASN A 4 1.24 2.66 -79.31
CA ASN A 4 0.88 1.25 -79.16
C ASN A 4 0.12 0.96 -77.85
N LYS A 5 -0.76 -0.02 -78.00
CA LYS A 5 -2.00 -0.30 -77.28
C LYS A 5 -1.85 -1.43 -76.25
N ILE A 6 -2.56 -1.26 -75.14
CA ILE A 6 -3.56 -2.17 -74.51
C ILE A 6 -3.11 -3.57 -74.03
N PHE A 7 -3.40 -3.86 -72.75
CA PHE A 7 -4.16 -5.00 -72.14
C PHE A 7 -3.60 -5.24 -70.71
N ARG A 8 -4.33 -5.39 -69.60
CA ARG A 8 -5.74 -5.70 -69.27
C ARG A 8 -6.08 -5.09 -67.90
N VAL A 9 -7.33 -4.62 -67.74
CA VAL A 9 -7.97 -4.35 -66.45
C VAL A 9 -9.02 -5.43 -66.20
N SER A 10 -8.92 -6.10 -65.05
CA SER A 10 -9.95 -6.87 -64.34
C SER A 10 -9.34 -7.20 -62.98
N SER A 11 -9.94 -7.04 -61.81
CA SER A 11 -11.28 -6.70 -61.37
C SER A 11 -11.20 -6.65 -59.84
N PHE A 12 -11.94 -5.72 -59.22
CA PHE A 12 -12.69 -5.91 -57.97
C PHE A 12 -12.01 -6.65 -56.79
N LEU A 13 -11.62 -5.94 -55.72
CA LEU A 13 -12.41 -5.77 -54.48
C LEU A 13 -11.52 -5.14 -53.39
N GLY A 14 -11.96 -4.00 -52.87
CA GLY A 14 -11.27 -3.29 -51.78
C GLY A 14 -11.33 -4.07 -50.47
N TRP A 15 -10.16 -4.27 -49.86
CA TRP A 15 -10.07 -4.69 -48.47
C TRP A 15 -10.42 -3.54 -47.53
N ARG A 16 -11.66 -3.57 -47.01
CA ARG A 16 -11.97 -3.01 -45.69
C ARG A 16 -11.29 -3.89 -44.64
N LYS A 17 -10.17 -3.45 -44.07
CA LYS A 17 -9.70 -3.97 -42.79
C LYS A 17 -10.62 -3.42 -41.70
N LEU A 18 -11.54 -4.25 -41.23
CA LEU A 18 -12.26 -4.04 -39.97
C LEU A 18 -11.23 -3.94 -38.84
N CYS A 19 -11.06 -2.76 -38.27
CA CYS A 19 -10.48 -2.61 -36.94
C CYS A 19 -11.54 -3.09 -35.94
N LEU A 20 -11.48 -4.34 -35.51
CA LEU A 20 -12.19 -4.78 -34.32
C LEU A 20 -11.38 -4.29 -33.10
N SER A 21 -11.78 -3.14 -32.56
CA SER A 21 -11.45 -2.78 -31.19
C SER A 21 -12.12 -3.78 -30.25
N LEU A 22 -11.33 -4.69 -29.69
CA LEU A 22 -11.72 -5.51 -28.54
C LEU A 22 -11.94 -4.58 -27.34
N LEU A 23 -13.19 -4.22 -27.11
CA LEU A 23 -13.69 -3.75 -25.82
C LEU A 23 -13.45 -4.87 -24.80
N LEU A 24 -12.35 -4.76 -24.06
CA LEU A 24 -12.19 -5.46 -22.79
C LEU A 24 -13.21 -4.89 -21.83
N ILE A 25 -14.33 -5.58 -21.68
CA ILE A 25 -15.29 -5.36 -20.60
C ILE A 25 -14.55 -5.67 -19.30
N ALA A 26 -14.22 -4.62 -18.56
CA ALA A 26 -13.78 -4.70 -17.18
C ALA A 26 -14.93 -5.31 -16.36
N GLY A 27 -14.81 -6.60 -16.05
CA GLY A 27 -15.76 -7.32 -15.22
C GLY A 27 -15.01 -8.30 -14.33
N THR A 28 -15.25 -8.17 -13.01
CA THR A 28 -14.82 -9.03 -11.88
C THR A 28 -13.70 -8.49 -10.98
N ALA A 29 -13.96 -7.37 -10.29
CA ALA A 29 -13.28 -7.03 -9.03
C ALA A 29 -13.97 -7.62 -7.78
N HIS A 30 -15.26 -7.99 -7.87
CA HIS A 30 -16.09 -8.34 -6.70
C HIS A 30 -15.80 -9.68 -5.99
N ALA A 31 -14.82 -10.48 -6.45
CA ALA A 31 -14.47 -11.76 -5.80
C ALA A 31 -13.26 -11.65 -4.86
N GLN A 32 -12.59 -10.50 -4.76
CA GLN A 32 -11.39 -10.32 -3.94
C GLN A 32 -11.65 -9.70 -2.55
N ASP A 33 -12.81 -9.06 -2.34
CA ASP A 33 -13.02 -8.18 -1.18
C ASP A 33 -12.97 -8.90 0.18
N GLY A 34 -13.28 -10.21 0.22
CA GLY A 34 -13.19 -11.01 1.45
C GLY A 34 -11.77 -11.37 1.90
N LEU A 35 -10.75 -11.11 1.06
CA LEU A 35 -9.34 -11.38 1.38
C LEU A 35 -8.60 -10.13 1.85
N TRP A 36 -9.17 -8.94 1.65
CA TRP A 36 -8.53 -7.68 1.99
C TRP A 36 -9.10 -7.09 3.27
N LYS A 37 -8.24 -6.40 4.03
CA LYS A 37 -8.65 -5.62 5.20
C LYS A 37 -7.87 -4.33 5.31
N SER A 38 -8.52 -3.27 5.76
CA SER A 38 -7.98 -1.92 5.95
C SER A 38 -7.79 -1.68 7.44
N TYR A 39 -6.80 -0.86 7.76
CA TYR A 39 -6.51 -0.44 9.14
C TYR A 39 -6.22 1.06 9.14
N LEU A 40 -7.29 1.86 9.05
CA LEU A 40 -7.21 3.32 8.97
C LEU A 40 -7.38 3.98 10.35
N SER A 41 -6.75 5.14 10.53
CA SER A 41 -6.92 5.99 11.70
C SER A 41 -8.25 6.72 11.67
N TYR A 42 -8.89 6.81 12.84
CA TYR A 42 -10.07 7.62 13.12
C TYR A 42 -9.85 8.54 14.33
N TYR A 43 -8.58 8.85 14.64
CA TYR A 43 -8.17 9.45 15.91
C TYR A 43 -8.58 10.92 16.08
N GLU A 44 -8.33 11.76 15.08
CA GLU A 44 -8.63 13.21 15.13
C GLU A 44 -9.77 13.58 14.18
N PRO A 45 -10.99 13.86 14.68
CA PRO A 45 -12.10 14.37 13.88
C PRO A 45 -11.85 15.77 13.35
N THR A 46 -12.08 15.96 12.04
CA THR A 46 -11.88 17.25 11.35
C THR A 46 -13.16 17.82 10.75
N GLU A 47 -14.14 16.98 10.39
CA GLU A 47 -15.46 17.40 9.91
C GLU A 47 -16.54 16.43 10.42
N ILE A 48 -17.72 16.97 10.74
CA ILE A 48 -18.85 16.20 11.26
C ILE A 48 -20.13 16.66 10.57
N GLU A 49 -20.82 15.74 9.92
CA GLU A 49 -22.02 16.01 9.13
C GLU A 49 -23.21 15.23 9.69
N GLN A 50 -24.28 15.95 10.02
CA GLN A 50 -25.49 15.33 10.56
C GLN A 50 -26.52 15.07 9.45
N ALA A 51 -26.83 13.79 9.24
CA ALA A 51 -27.84 13.34 8.29
C ALA A 51 -29.17 13.05 8.99
N GLY A 52 -30.11 13.98 8.86
CA GLY A 52 -31.38 13.94 9.59
C GLY A 52 -31.16 14.02 11.11
N ASN A 53 -31.92 13.25 11.89
CA ASN A 53 -31.81 13.27 13.35
C ASN A 53 -30.91 12.15 13.91
N ASN A 54 -30.61 11.13 13.10
CA ASN A 54 -30.11 9.86 13.63
C ASN A 54 -28.69 9.53 13.20
N ILE A 55 -28.21 9.98 12.04
CA ILE A 55 -26.89 9.59 11.53
C ILE A 55 -25.90 10.75 11.67
N LEU A 56 -24.72 10.45 12.20
CA LEU A 56 -23.59 11.35 12.26
C LEU A 56 -22.45 10.79 11.41
N TYR A 57 -22.12 11.43 10.30
CA TYR A 57 -20.92 11.12 9.54
C TYR A 57 -19.74 11.90 10.12
N VAL A 58 -18.62 11.22 10.32
CA VAL A 58 -17.41 11.82 10.89
C VAL A 58 -16.23 11.52 9.98
N LEU A 59 -15.59 12.59 9.53
CA LEU A 59 -14.27 12.54 8.93
C LEU A 59 -13.24 12.70 10.04
N ALA A 60 -12.40 11.69 10.24
CA ALA A 60 -11.34 11.73 11.24
C ALA A 60 -10.05 11.13 10.67
N SER A 61 -8.95 11.86 10.74
CA SER A 61 -7.63 11.39 10.26
C SER A 61 -7.67 10.80 8.84
N ASN A 62 -8.44 11.46 7.95
CA ASN A 62 -8.73 11.05 6.56
C ASN A 62 -9.54 9.75 6.37
N GLY A 63 -9.99 9.11 7.45
CA GLY A 63 -10.97 8.02 7.44
C GLY A 63 -12.40 8.51 7.66
N LEU A 64 -13.38 7.72 7.22
CA LEU A 64 -14.81 8.00 7.38
C LEU A 64 -15.50 6.90 8.19
N TYR A 65 -16.31 7.33 9.16
CA TYR A 65 -17.29 6.45 9.81
C TYR A 65 -18.62 7.17 10.00
N ALA A 66 -19.70 6.40 10.12
CA ALA A 66 -20.99 6.87 10.55
C ALA A 66 -21.35 6.29 11.91
N TYR A 67 -22.00 7.11 12.73
CA TYR A 67 -22.59 6.70 14.00
C TYR A 67 -24.10 6.89 13.96
N ASN A 68 -24.84 5.82 14.23
CA ASN A 68 -26.29 5.88 14.35
C ASN A 68 -26.66 6.14 15.82
N LYS A 69 -27.22 7.32 16.09
CA LYS A 69 -27.62 7.77 17.43
C LYS A 69 -28.76 6.93 18.03
N THR A 70 -29.54 6.22 17.20
CA THR A 70 -30.69 5.42 17.62
C THR A 70 -30.25 4.06 18.16
N ASP A 71 -29.58 3.26 17.34
CA ASP A 71 -29.17 1.89 17.70
C ASP A 71 -27.72 1.78 18.23
N LYS A 72 -26.99 2.91 18.23
CA LYS A 72 -25.60 3.04 18.71
C LYS A 72 -24.57 2.31 17.84
N SER A 73 -24.95 1.86 16.64
CA SER A 73 -24.03 1.22 15.70
C SER A 73 -23.02 2.22 15.11
N VAL A 74 -21.82 1.71 14.82
CA VAL A 74 -20.75 2.42 14.12
C VAL A 74 -20.46 1.65 12.84
N GLN A 75 -20.48 2.35 11.72
CA GLN A 75 -20.15 1.79 10.41
C GLN A 75 -18.95 2.53 9.82
N ILE A 76 -17.93 1.79 9.42
CA ILE A 76 -16.75 2.34 8.74
C ILE A 76 -17.02 2.35 7.23
N TYR A 77 -16.53 3.38 6.54
CA TYR A 77 -16.51 3.43 5.07
C TYR A 77 -15.08 3.65 4.59
N ASP A 78 -14.61 2.75 3.73
CA ASP A 78 -13.29 2.78 3.12
C ASP A 78 -13.33 2.13 1.73
N LYS A 79 -12.17 2.11 1.05
CA LYS A 79 -12.04 1.58 -0.31
C LYS A 79 -12.37 0.09 -0.44
N ILE A 80 -12.24 -0.68 0.64
CA ILE A 80 -12.50 -2.12 0.63
C ILE A 80 -14.01 -2.39 0.71
N ASN A 81 -14.75 -1.55 1.43
CA ASN A 81 -16.15 -1.86 1.74
C ASN A 81 -17.21 -1.01 1.02
N ALA A 82 -16.88 0.19 0.52
CA ALA A 82 -17.86 1.06 -0.13
C ALA A 82 -17.26 2.13 -1.05
N LEU A 83 -16.17 2.76 -0.63
CA LEU A 83 -15.63 3.96 -1.24
C LEU A 83 -14.81 3.66 -2.49
N THR A 84 -14.69 4.63 -3.38
CA THR A 84 -13.90 4.47 -4.61
C THR A 84 -12.41 4.76 -4.37
N ASP A 85 -12.07 5.48 -3.30
CA ASP A 85 -10.73 6.04 -3.09
C ASP A 85 -10.32 6.16 -1.60
N CYS A 86 -9.10 6.64 -1.36
CA CYS A 86 -8.52 6.86 -0.03
C CYS A 86 -8.17 8.34 0.20
N GLY A 87 -7.89 8.72 1.45
CA GLY A 87 -7.43 10.06 1.78
C GLY A 87 -8.53 11.11 1.65
N ILE A 88 -9.59 11.00 2.46
CA ILE A 88 -10.72 11.94 2.40
C ILE A 88 -10.28 13.31 2.91
N ALA A 89 -10.55 14.35 2.11
CA ALA A 89 -10.23 15.75 2.42
C ALA A 89 -11.44 16.49 3.02
N HIS A 90 -12.64 16.29 2.45
CA HIS A 90 -13.86 16.96 2.88
C HIS A 90 -15.08 16.04 2.80
N ILE A 91 -16.04 16.29 3.70
CA ILE A 91 -17.38 15.72 3.64
C ILE A 91 -18.44 16.82 3.75
N ALA A 92 -19.59 16.63 3.11
CA ALA A 92 -20.74 17.52 3.28
C ALA A 92 -22.06 16.77 3.06
N TRP A 93 -23.02 16.89 3.98
CA TRP A 93 -24.32 16.25 3.83
C TRP A 93 -25.29 17.09 2.99
N CYS A 94 -25.80 16.51 1.91
CA CYS A 94 -26.86 17.11 1.10
C CYS A 94 -28.23 16.56 1.49
N GLN A 95 -28.96 17.34 2.29
CA GLN A 95 -30.30 16.97 2.75
C GLN A 95 -31.31 16.79 1.60
N ALA A 96 -31.27 17.63 0.57
CA ALA A 96 -32.25 17.55 -0.53
C ALA A 96 -32.04 16.30 -1.39
N ALA A 97 -30.78 15.89 -1.62
CA ALA A 97 -30.45 14.68 -2.37
C ALA A 97 -30.39 13.42 -1.47
N LYS A 98 -30.38 13.60 -0.15
CA LYS A 98 -30.11 12.55 0.85
C LYS A 98 -28.82 11.78 0.53
N ARG A 99 -27.73 12.50 0.30
CA ARG A 99 -26.41 11.92 0.02
C ARG A 99 -25.31 12.70 0.72
N LEU A 100 -24.29 11.99 1.17
CA LEU A 100 -23.03 12.56 1.61
C LEU A 100 -22.15 12.81 0.38
N VAL A 101 -21.64 14.03 0.25
CA VAL A 101 -20.59 14.37 -0.71
C VAL A 101 -19.26 14.08 -0.02
N ILE A 102 -18.40 13.29 -0.66
CA ILE A 102 -17.07 12.92 -0.16
C ILE A 102 -16.06 13.36 -1.20
N VAL A 103 -15.11 14.21 -0.81
CA VAL A 103 -14.05 14.71 -1.70
C VAL A 103 -12.70 14.19 -1.19
N TYR A 104 -11.95 13.54 -2.05
CA TYR A 104 -10.63 12.98 -1.75
C TYR A 104 -9.50 13.97 -2.03
N GLN A 105 -8.33 13.75 -1.44
CA GLN A 105 -7.13 14.57 -1.65
C GLN A 105 -6.66 14.59 -3.12
N ASN A 106 -6.92 13.53 -3.88
CA ASN A 106 -6.65 13.49 -5.32
C ASN A 106 -7.75 14.16 -6.18
N ASN A 107 -8.73 14.79 -5.55
CA ASN A 107 -9.88 15.46 -6.14
C ASN A 107 -10.92 14.53 -6.78
N ASN A 108 -10.84 13.23 -6.52
CA ASN A 108 -11.94 12.33 -6.80
C ASN A 108 -13.14 12.66 -5.90
N ILE A 109 -14.34 12.28 -6.30
CA ILE A 109 -15.57 12.63 -5.59
C ILE A 109 -16.51 11.44 -5.56
N ASP A 110 -17.00 11.09 -4.37
CA ASP A 110 -18.06 10.12 -4.19
C ASP A 110 -19.32 10.79 -3.64
N LEU A 111 -20.47 10.30 -4.11
CA LEU A 111 -21.78 10.61 -3.54
C LEU A 111 -22.35 9.35 -2.90
N MET A 112 -22.43 9.34 -1.57
CA MET A 112 -22.85 8.17 -0.80
C MET A 112 -24.27 8.34 -0.25
N ALA A 113 -25.17 7.42 -0.56
CA ALA A 113 -26.50 7.34 0.05
C ALA A 113 -26.45 6.72 1.46
N PRO A 114 -27.47 6.91 2.32
CA PRO A 114 -27.50 6.36 3.69
C PRO A 114 -27.36 4.85 3.80
N ASN A 115 -27.69 4.11 2.74
CA ASN A 115 -27.53 2.66 2.69
C ASN A 115 -26.10 2.22 2.29
N GLY A 116 -25.16 3.17 2.13
CA GLY A 116 -23.79 2.91 1.72
C GLY A 116 -23.57 2.86 0.20
N ASN A 117 -24.62 3.00 -0.62
CA ASN A 117 -24.44 3.00 -2.08
C ASN A 117 -23.68 4.25 -2.53
N VAL A 118 -22.59 4.04 -3.25
CA VAL A 118 -21.70 5.09 -3.76
C VAL A 118 -21.90 5.31 -5.27
N VAL A 119 -21.92 6.57 -5.67
CA VAL A 119 -21.79 7.01 -7.07
C VAL A 119 -20.54 7.85 -7.19
N ASN A 120 -19.60 7.40 -8.01
CA ASN A 120 -18.34 8.11 -8.24
C ASN A 120 -18.46 9.17 -9.35
N ILE A 121 -17.81 10.32 -9.16
CA ILE A 121 -17.69 11.42 -10.13
C ILE A 121 -16.20 11.70 -10.36
N ALA A 122 -15.54 10.85 -11.15
CA ALA A 122 -14.12 10.97 -11.47
C ALA A 122 -13.77 12.12 -12.43
N ASP A 123 -14.74 12.79 -13.06
CA ASP A 123 -14.51 13.81 -14.09
C ASP A 123 -13.58 14.94 -13.61
N TYR A 124 -13.73 15.38 -12.36
CA TYR A 124 -12.91 16.46 -11.81
C TYR A 124 -11.45 16.02 -11.59
N MET A 125 -11.26 14.81 -11.06
CA MET A 125 -9.93 14.19 -10.93
C MET A 125 -9.26 14.02 -12.29
N ASN A 126 -9.98 13.48 -13.28
CA ASN A 126 -9.44 13.16 -14.60
C ASN A 126 -9.19 14.37 -15.49
N LYS A 127 -9.81 15.52 -15.19
CA LYS A 127 -9.61 16.74 -15.98
C LYS A 127 -8.19 17.28 -15.80
N SER A 128 -7.37 17.21 -16.85
CA SER A 128 -6.06 17.87 -16.89
C SER A 128 -6.21 19.38 -17.07
N MET A 129 -5.58 20.15 -16.17
CA MET A 129 -5.63 21.62 -16.14
C MET A 129 -4.32 22.19 -15.59
N PRO A 130 -3.90 23.40 -16.02
CA PRO A 130 -2.71 24.06 -15.50
C PRO A 130 -2.92 24.72 -14.12
N THR A 131 -4.15 24.76 -13.63
CA THR A 131 -4.53 25.43 -12.37
C THR A 131 -4.63 24.44 -11.21
N ASP A 132 -4.46 24.94 -10.00
CA ASP A 132 -4.61 24.16 -8.76
C ASP A 132 -6.06 23.69 -8.56
N LYS A 133 -6.26 22.37 -8.53
CA LYS A 133 -7.57 21.72 -8.35
C LYS A 133 -7.92 21.42 -6.89
N THR A 134 -7.03 21.75 -5.94
CA THR A 134 -7.27 21.49 -4.52
C THR A 134 -8.62 22.09 -4.10
N VAL A 135 -9.48 21.24 -3.56
CA VAL A 135 -10.74 21.66 -2.95
C VAL A 135 -10.46 22.11 -1.53
N ASN A 136 -10.82 23.35 -1.19
CA ASN A 136 -10.59 23.97 0.11
C ASN A 136 -11.81 23.84 1.04
N ALA A 137 -13.01 23.80 0.46
CA ALA A 137 -14.28 23.66 1.18
C ALA A 137 -15.37 23.11 0.26
N VAL A 138 -16.34 22.44 0.87
CA VAL A 138 -17.57 21.98 0.21
C VAL A 138 -18.77 22.59 0.94
N ASP A 139 -19.53 23.41 0.24
CA ASP A 139 -20.71 24.08 0.77
C ASP A 139 -21.97 23.59 0.06
N VAL A 140 -23.00 23.18 0.80
CA VAL A 140 -24.23 22.61 0.20
C VAL A 140 -25.39 23.57 0.32
N LEU A 141 -26.12 23.78 -0.79
CA LEU A 141 -27.42 24.45 -0.80
C LEU A 141 -28.41 23.72 -1.71
N GLY A 142 -29.57 23.35 -1.14
CA GLY A 142 -30.59 22.60 -1.85
C GLY A 142 -30.00 21.28 -2.35
N LYS A 143 -30.09 21.04 -3.66
CA LYS A 143 -29.53 19.85 -4.33
C LYS A 143 -28.09 20.01 -4.83
N TYR A 144 -27.47 21.18 -4.60
CA TYR A 144 -26.16 21.49 -5.16
C TYR A 144 -25.08 21.53 -4.08
N ALA A 145 -23.89 21.04 -4.42
CA ALA A 145 -22.67 21.25 -3.66
C ALA A 145 -21.74 22.19 -4.44
N TYR A 146 -21.13 23.14 -3.75
CA TYR A 146 -20.20 24.13 -4.29
C TYR A 146 -18.82 23.84 -3.69
N LEU A 147 -17.91 23.39 -4.55
CA LEU A 147 -16.53 23.06 -4.21
C LEU A 147 -15.70 24.31 -4.46
N SER A 148 -15.15 24.88 -3.39
CA SER A 148 -14.25 26.04 -3.48
C SER A 148 -12.84 25.56 -3.82
N THR A 149 -12.24 26.05 -4.89
CA THR A 149 -11.00 25.50 -5.46
C THR A 149 -9.90 26.55 -5.62
N GLY A 150 -8.70 26.14 -6.05
CA GLY A 150 -7.58 27.03 -6.35
C GLY A 150 -7.82 28.04 -7.49
N PHE A 151 -8.88 27.89 -8.28
CA PHE A 151 -9.16 28.77 -9.43
C PHE A 151 -10.57 29.38 -9.44
N GLY A 152 -11.43 28.99 -8.51
CA GLY A 152 -12.83 29.39 -8.53
C GLY A 152 -13.74 28.43 -7.77
N ILE A 153 -14.91 28.14 -8.34
CA ILE A 153 -15.90 27.26 -7.72
C ILE A 153 -16.40 26.23 -8.73
N VAL A 154 -16.44 24.96 -8.34
CA VAL A 154 -17.08 23.87 -9.10
C VAL A 154 -18.41 23.53 -8.46
N LYS A 155 -19.51 23.59 -9.21
CA LYS A 155 -20.85 23.31 -8.72
C LYS A 155 -21.30 21.93 -9.20
N ILE A 156 -21.71 21.08 -8.27
CA ILE A 156 -22.16 19.71 -8.53
C ILE A 156 -23.64 19.61 -8.19
N ASN A 157 -24.42 18.95 -9.05
CA ASN A 157 -25.77 18.51 -8.71
C ASN A 157 -25.68 17.14 -8.03
N VAL A 158 -25.94 17.12 -6.74
CA VAL A 158 -25.79 15.92 -5.90
C VAL A 158 -26.87 14.88 -6.20
N GLY A 159 -28.03 15.31 -6.70
CA GLY A 159 -29.15 14.42 -7.02
C GLY A 159 -28.85 13.45 -8.16
N ASN A 160 -28.26 13.95 -9.25
CA ASN A 160 -27.92 13.14 -10.43
C ASN A 160 -26.42 12.87 -10.58
N GLY A 161 -25.56 13.46 -9.73
CA GLY A 161 -24.12 13.20 -9.74
C GLY A 161 -23.37 13.85 -10.90
N THR A 162 -23.79 15.04 -11.36
CA THR A 162 -23.14 15.74 -12.48
C THR A 162 -22.53 17.06 -12.06
N ILE A 163 -21.34 17.37 -12.59
CA ILE A 163 -20.79 18.74 -12.54
C ILE A 163 -21.72 19.63 -13.38
N SER A 164 -22.36 20.61 -12.75
CA SER A 164 -23.33 21.50 -13.38
C SER A 164 -22.65 22.72 -13.98
N ASP A 165 -21.82 23.41 -13.20
CA ASP A 165 -21.15 24.63 -13.61
C ASP A 165 -19.73 24.67 -13.05
N THR A 166 -18.82 25.37 -13.72
CA THR A 166 -17.48 25.69 -13.21
C THR A 166 -17.24 27.18 -13.37
N TYR A 167 -17.28 27.90 -12.26
CA TYR A 167 -17.08 29.34 -12.20
C TYR A 167 -15.59 29.64 -12.09
N GLN A 168 -14.95 29.96 -13.22
CA GLN A 168 -13.51 30.26 -13.26
C GLN A 168 -13.27 31.73 -12.91
N LEU A 169 -12.92 32.00 -11.66
CA LEU A 169 -12.70 33.36 -11.16
C LEU A 169 -11.25 33.83 -11.35
N GLY A 170 -10.33 32.89 -11.57
CA GLY A 170 -8.90 33.18 -11.76
C GLY A 170 -8.14 33.42 -10.45
N PHE A 171 -8.75 33.10 -9.31
CA PHE A 171 -8.13 33.18 -7.99
C PHE A 171 -8.61 32.04 -7.08
N LYS A 172 -7.82 31.73 -6.05
CA LYS A 172 -8.17 30.73 -5.04
C LYS A 172 -9.40 31.17 -4.25
N VAL A 173 -10.40 30.29 -4.16
CA VAL A 173 -11.56 30.45 -3.29
C VAL A 173 -11.39 29.51 -2.10
N GLU A 174 -11.38 30.07 -0.89
CA GLU A 174 -11.26 29.31 0.35
C GLU A 174 -12.60 28.70 0.74
N TYR A 175 -13.68 29.46 0.57
CA TYR A 175 -15.04 28.99 0.80
C TYR A 175 -16.07 29.76 -0.01
N SER A 176 -17.27 29.18 -0.13
CA SER A 176 -18.40 29.77 -0.83
C SER A 176 -19.67 29.68 0.01
N TYR A 177 -20.68 30.47 -0.31
CA TYR A 177 -22.00 30.31 0.28
C TYR A 177 -23.04 31.02 -0.56
N VAL A 178 -24.29 30.59 -0.45
CA VAL A 178 -25.41 31.27 -1.10
C VAL A 178 -26.24 31.97 -0.04
N LYS A 179 -26.56 33.24 -0.27
CA LYS A 179 -27.42 34.04 0.60
C LYS A 179 -28.18 35.08 -0.22
N ASP A 180 -29.47 35.23 0.06
CA ASP A 180 -30.36 36.24 -0.54
C ASP A 180 -30.34 36.26 -2.09
N GLY A 181 -30.24 35.08 -2.71
CA GLY A 181 -30.19 34.93 -4.18
C GLY A 181 -28.82 35.18 -4.82
N PHE A 182 -27.76 35.36 -4.03
CA PHE A 182 -26.39 35.56 -4.51
C PHE A 182 -25.49 34.39 -4.09
N LEU A 183 -24.58 34.00 -4.98
CA LEU A 183 -23.45 33.13 -4.65
C LEU A 183 -22.25 34.02 -4.29
N TYR A 184 -21.64 33.73 -3.14
CA TYR A 184 -20.46 34.41 -2.64
C TYR A 184 -19.22 33.52 -2.77
N ALA A 185 -18.09 34.13 -3.13
CA ALA A 185 -16.78 33.49 -3.21
C ALA A 185 -15.80 34.28 -2.35
N ALA A 186 -15.23 33.65 -1.31
CA ALA A 186 -14.30 34.30 -0.40
C ALA A 186 -12.86 33.83 -0.67
N SER A 187 -11.96 34.78 -0.89
CA SER A 187 -10.57 34.53 -1.24
C SER A 187 -9.61 35.29 -0.33
N PRO A 188 -8.66 34.63 0.35
CA PRO A 188 -7.63 35.29 1.15
C PRO A 188 -6.79 36.29 0.34
N SER A 189 -6.62 36.05 -0.96
CA SER A 189 -5.81 36.90 -1.85
C SER A 189 -6.61 37.96 -2.59
N SER A 190 -7.91 37.76 -2.79
CA SER A 190 -8.71 38.59 -3.69
C SER A 190 -9.93 39.24 -3.01
N GLY A 191 -10.22 38.91 -1.76
CA GLY A 191 -11.36 39.44 -1.03
C GLY A 191 -12.65 38.64 -1.24
N LEU A 192 -13.79 39.28 -0.98
CA LEU A 192 -15.11 38.68 -1.11
C LEU A 192 -15.76 39.12 -2.42
N TYR A 193 -16.21 38.18 -3.23
CA TYR A 193 -16.99 38.42 -4.43
C TYR A 193 -18.41 37.87 -4.30
N LYS A 194 -19.36 38.45 -5.03
CA LYS A 194 -20.70 37.89 -5.19
C LYS A 194 -21.19 37.97 -6.64
N GLY A 195 -22.03 37.02 -7.03
CA GLY A 195 -22.78 37.05 -8.29
C GLY A 195 -24.23 36.66 -8.06
N ALA A 196 -25.17 37.27 -8.78
CA ALA A 196 -26.59 36.92 -8.66
C ALA A 196 -26.85 35.57 -9.32
N LEU A 197 -27.61 34.68 -8.67
CA LEU A 197 -27.93 33.36 -9.22
C LEU A 197 -28.83 33.41 -10.45
N THR A 198 -29.46 34.55 -10.71
CA THR A 198 -30.24 34.82 -11.94
C THR A 198 -29.38 35.19 -13.13
N ASP A 199 -28.12 35.58 -12.90
CA ASP A 199 -27.20 36.01 -13.96
C ASP A 199 -26.39 34.82 -14.48
N ASN A 200 -25.75 35.01 -15.65
CA ASN A 200 -24.80 34.03 -16.17
C ASN A 200 -23.47 34.10 -15.40
N LEU A 201 -23.35 33.36 -14.30
CA LEU A 201 -22.15 33.36 -13.46
C LEU A 201 -20.92 32.67 -14.09
N LEU A 202 -21.06 32.06 -15.28
CA LEU A 202 -19.90 31.60 -16.07
C LEU A 202 -19.13 32.79 -16.66
N ASP A 203 -19.78 33.94 -16.87
CA ASP A 203 -19.11 35.19 -17.20
C ASP A 203 -18.60 35.85 -15.91
N LYS A 204 -17.27 35.91 -15.78
CA LYS A 204 -16.59 36.54 -14.64
C LYS A 204 -16.98 38.01 -14.43
N ASN A 205 -17.46 38.71 -15.46
CA ASN A 205 -17.88 40.11 -15.35
C ASN A 205 -19.17 40.29 -14.51
N ASN A 206 -19.94 39.21 -14.32
CA ASN A 206 -21.13 39.22 -13.47
C ASN A 206 -20.80 39.07 -11.97
N TRP A 207 -19.52 38.91 -11.62
CA TRP A 207 -19.05 38.86 -10.24
C TRP A 207 -18.58 40.23 -9.77
N LYS A 208 -19.09 40.67 -8.62
CA LYS A 208 -18.79 41.97 -8.02
C LYS A 208 -18.00 41.81 -6.73
N HIS A 209 -16.91 42.55 -6.61
CA HIS A 209 -16.14 42.63 -5.38
C HIS A 209 -16.95 43.37 -4.31
N MET A 210 -17.02 42.79 -3.11
CA MET A 210 -17.86 43.24 -1.99
C MET A 210 -17.06 43.78 -0.81
N GLY A 211 -15.74 43.54 -0.79
CA GLY A 211 -14.89 43.97 0.31
C GLY A 211 -13.83 42.93 0.67
N PRO A 212 -13.16 43.13 1.82
CA PRO A 212 -12.07 42.27 2.23
C PRO A 212 -12.53 40.84 2.54
N TYR A 213 -11.57 39.92 2.51
CA TYR A 213 -11.76 38.55 2.98
C TYR A 213 -12.09 38.54 4.47
N ILE A 214 -13.04 37.69 4.85
CA ILE A 214 -13.34 37.37 6.25
C ILE A 214 -13.05 35.90 6.44
N ARG A 215 -12.23 35.56 7.43
CA ARG A 215 -11.94 34.15 7.72
C ARG A 215 -13.19 33.47 8.29
N ARG A 216 -13.58 32.34 7.69
CA ARG A 216 -14.62 31.46 8.23
C ARG A 216 -13.98 30.32 9.02
N PRO A 217 -13.96 30.37 10.37
CA PRO A 217 -13.41 29.26 11.15
C PRO A 217 -14.31 28.03 11.01
N LYS A 218 -13.70 26.86 10.77
CA LYS A 218 -14.38 25.56 10.85
C LYS A 218 -14.47 25.16 12.33
N ASN A 219 -15.51 25.61 13.01
CA ASN A 219 -15.78 25.22 14.39
C ASN A 219 -16.70 23.99 14.40
N ILE A 220 -16.23 22.90 14.99
CA ILE A 220 -17.05 21.72 15.27
C ILE A 220 -17.76 21.96 16.61
N ASP A 221 -19.06 21.68 16.68
CA ASP A 221 -19.79 21.73 17.95
C ASP A 221 -19.11 20.84 18.99
N ALA A 222 -18.89 21.36 20.20
CA ALA A 222 -18.11 20.68 21.22
C ALA A 222 -18.76 19.37 21.69
N ASN A 223 -20.09 19.29 21.71
CA ASN A 223 -20.80 18.07 22.10
C ASN A 223 -20.73 17.02 20.99
N LEU A 224 -20.85 17.43 19.72
CA LEU A 224 -20.65 16.53 18.58
C LEU A 224 -19.21 16.01 18.51
N LEU A 225 -18.22 16.87 18.76
CA LEU A 225 -16.81 16.47 18.80
C LEU A 225 -16.54 15.46 19.93
N ALA A 226 -17.06 15.72 21.12
CA ALA A 226 -16.93 14.80 22.25
C ALA A 226 -17.62 13.45 21.96
N LEU A 227 -18.81 13.47 21.35
CA LEU A 227 -19.51 12.26 20.93
C LEU A 227 -18.71 11.48 19.88
N ALA A 228 -18.22 12.15 18.83
CA ALA A 228 -17.41 11.54 17.78
C ALA A 228 -16.18 10.84 18.35
N ARG A 229 -15.40 11.53 19.19
CA ARG A 229 -14.23 10.92 19.87
C ARG A 229 -14.60 9.72 20.72
N LYS A 230 -15.75 9.74 21.39
CA LYS A 230 -16.23 8.63 22.23
C LYS A 230 -16.62 7.39 21.43
N VAL A 231 -17.18 7.57 20.23
CA VAL A 231 -17.71 6.48 19.39
C VAL A 231 -16.78 6.10 18.24
N ALA A 232 -15.60 6.70 18.17
CA ALA A 232 -14.61 6.43 17.14
C ALA A 232 -14.29 4.92 17.10
N PRO A 233 -14.21 4.32 15.89
CA PRO A 233 -13.74 2.95 15.75
C PRO A 233 -12.31 2.79 16.28
N ASP A 234 -11.97 1.57 16.71
CA ASP A 234 -10.58 1.24 17.03
C ASP A 234 -9.72 1.29 15.76
N GLY A 235 -8.50 1.80 15.89
CA GLY A 235 -7.61 2.03 14.76
C GLY A 235 -6.25 2.55 15.21
N PRO A 236 -5.27 2.58 14.30
CA PRO A 236 -4.02 3.28 14.56
C PRO A 236 -4.30 4.76 14.86
N LYS A 237 -3.37 5.44 15.53
CA LYS A 237 -3.38 6.89 15.66
C LYS A 237 -2.97 7.57 14.36
N TYR A 238 -1.99 7.01 13.67
CA TYR A 238 -1.35 7.57 12.48
C TYR A 238 -1.42 6.62 11.29
N ASN A 239 -1.74 7.14 10.10
CA ASN A 239 -1.82 6.38 8.84
C ASN A 239 -0.45 6.24 8.15
N GLN A 240 0.64 6.18 8.92
CA GLN A 240 2.00 6.04 8.40
C GLN A 240 2.63 4.75 8.94
N PHE A 241 3.12 3.92 8.02
CA PHE A 241 3.61 2.57 8.28
C PHE A 241 4.92 2.32 7.53
N GLY A 242 5.87 3.24 7.73
CA GLY A 242 7.16 3.22 7.04
C GLY A 242 8.03 2.01 7.41
N PHE A 243 7.80 1.41 8.56
CA PHE A 243 8.41 0.15 8.97
C PHE A 243 7.43 -0.70 9.77
N MET A 244 7.48 -2.01 9.55
CA MET A 244 6.68 -2.99 10.26
C MET A 244 7.50 -4.21 10.64
N LYS A 245 7.26 -4.73 11.84
CA LYS A 245 7.82 -6.00 12.30
C LYS A 245 6.75 -6.82 13.00
N ILE A 246 6.66 -8.09 12.65
CA ILE A 246 5.83 -9.06 13.37
C ILE A 246 6.69 -9.78 14.42
N TYR A 247 6.21 -9.81 15.65
CA TYR A 247 6.84 -10.50 16.77
C TYR A 247 5.76 -11.09 17.68
N LYS A 248 5.76 -12.42 17.85
CA LYS A 248 4.78 -13.18 18.65
C LYS A 248 3.32 -12.76 18.37
N ASP A 249 2.91 -12.82 17.11
CA ASP A 249 1.58 -12.46 16.59
C ASP A 249 1.13 -11.00 16.83
N ARG A 250 2.07 -10.12 17.17
CA ARG A 250 1.85 -8.67 17.24
C ARG A 250 2.56 -7.98 16.09
N ILE A 251 1.94 -6.94 15.56
CA ILE A 251 2.55 -6.09 14.53
C ILE A 251 2.99 -4.80 15.18
N TYR A 252 4.28 -4.55 15.20
CA TYR A 252 4.86 -3.30 15.67
C TYR A 252 5.14 -2.41 14.46
N THR A 253 4.69 -1.16 14.49
CA THR A 253 4.83 -0.22 13.37
C THR A 253 5.34 1.14 13.82
N CYS A 254 6.13 1.80 12.98
CA CYS A 254 6.47 3.21 13.11
C CYS A 254 6.31 3.95 11.78
N GLY A 255 6.29 5.28 11.84
CA GLY A 255 5.90 6.13 10.73
C GLY A 255 6.88 6.17 9.54
N GLY A 256 8.16 5.83 9.72
CA GLY A 256 9.21 6.22 8.78
C GLY A 256 9.35 7.73 8.72
N GLY A 257 9.84 8.27 7.59
CA GLY A 257 9.74 9.70 7.29
C GLY A 257 11.04 10.43 7.03
N PHE A 258 12.16 9.93 7.54
CA PHE A 258 13.46 10.39 7.06
C PHE A 258 13.68 9.72 5.70
N THR A 259 13.78 10.47 4.59
CA THR A 259 14.05 9.97 3.21
C THR A 259 15.29 10.65 2.58
N SER A 260 15.91 10.05 1.56
CA SER A 260 17.19 10.54 1.01
C SER A 260 17.13 11.98 0.44
N LEU A 261 15.93 12.48 0.17
CA LEU A 261 15.68 13.81 -0.39
C LEU A 261 14.92 14.74 0.57
N ASN A 262 14.14 14.19 1.50
CA ASN A 262 13.21 14.97 2.33
C ASN A 262 13.12 14.44 3.76
N ASP A 263 13.03 15.39 4.69
CA ASP A 263 12.56 15.16 6.05
C ASP A 263 11.03 15.31 6.02
N LEU A 264 10.31 14.19 6.05
CA LEU A 264 8.85 14.22 5.98
C LEU A 264 8.21 14.72 7.29
N ASN A 265 9.00 14.85 8.37
CA ASN A 265 8.57 15.31 9.68
C ASN A 265 7.34 14.54 10.20
N ARG A 266 7.33 13.22 9.95
CA ARG A 266 6.27 12.34 10.42
C ARG A 266 6.39 12.23 11.94
N PRO A 267 5.28 12.36 12.70
CA PRO A 267 5.33 12.16 14.16
C PRO A 267 5.96 10.82 14.53
N GLY A 268 6.89 10.85 15.48
CA GLY A 268 7.46 9.63 16.04
C GLY A 268 6.38 8.82 16.73
N THR A 269 6.34 7.51 16.49
CA THR A 269 5.30 6.65 17.03
C THR A 269 5.75 5.19 17.07
N ILE A 270 5.22 4.44 18.03
CA ILE A 270 5.15 2.97 17.96
C ILE A 270 3.67 2.62 18.14
N GLN A 271 3.09 1.96 17.14
CA GLN A 271 1.71 1.51 17.15
C GLN A 271 1.71 -0.02 17.03
N VAL A 272 1.03 -0.70 17.95
CA VAL A 272 1.05 -2.15 18.04
C VAL A 272 -0.34 -2.71 17.79
N LEU A 273 -0.50 -3.53 16.75
CA LEU A 273 -1.69 -4.33 16.55
C LEU A 273 -1.55 -5.66 17.29
N LYS A 274 -2.46 -5.93 18.24
CA LYS A 274 -2.56 -7.20 18.96
C LYS A 274 -4.02 -7.61 19.07
N GLU A 275 -4.36 -8.82 18.62
CA GLU A 275 -5.74 -9.36 18.73
C GLU A 275 -6.81 -8.40 18.16
N ASN A 276 -6.54 -7.81 17.00
CA ASN A 276 -7.37 -6.78 16.36
C ASN A 276 -7.57 -5.48 17.17
N LYS A 277 -6.73 -5.22 18.19
CA LYS A 277 -6.73 -3.98 18.95
C LYS A 277 -5.43 -3.20 18.78
N TRP A 278 -5.56 -1.89 18.67
CA TRP A 278 -4.41 -0.99 18.59
C TRP A 278 -3.95 -0.52 19.98
N ILE A 279 -2.64 -0.58 20.19
CA ILE A 279 -1.96 -0.06 21.38
C ILE A 279 -0.97 1.00 20.91
N ILE A 280 -1.15 2.24 21.35
CA ILE A 280 -0.29 3.35 20.99
C ILE A 280 0.68 3.60 22.14
N TYR A 281 1.98 3.54 21.85
CA TYR A 281 3.01 3.86 22.85
C TYR A 281 3.05 5.36 23.09
N GLU A 282 3.63 5.77 24.21
CA GLU A 282 3.80 7.18 24.52
C GLU A 282 4.56 7.93 23.40
N ASP A 283 3.94 8.95 22.81
CA ASP A 283 4.48 9.65 21.64
C ASP A 283 4.63 11.17 21.81
N ASN A 284 4.13 11.75 22.91
CA ASN A 284 4.35 13.16 23.23
C ASN A 284 5.69 13.37 23.97
N LEU A 285 6.80 13.08 23.30
CA LEU A 285 8.13 13.06 23.92
C LEU A 285 8.87 14.39 23.89
N LYS A 286 8.48 15.33 23.02
CA LYS A 286 9.16 16.63 22.86
C LYS A 286 9.34 17.38 24.17
N ASN A 287 8.31 17.39 25.02
CA ASN A 287 8.38 18.07 26.32
C ASN A 287 9.31 17.37 27.33
N LYS A 288 9.58 16.07 27.15
CA LYS A 288 10.45 15.27 28.02
C LYS A 288 11.91 15.31 27.57
N THR A 289 12.15 15.36 26.26
CA THR A 289 13.49 15.29 25.66
C THR A 289 14.05 16.67 25.29
N GLY A 290 13.18 17.66 25.09
CA GLY A 290 13.55 19.02 24.71
C GLY A 290 13.83 19.21 23.21
N HIS A 291 13.52 18.22 22.36
CA HIS A 291 13.68 18.27 20.91
C HIS A 291 12.63 17.39 20.21
N ASP A 292 12.55 17.42 18.88
CA ASP A 292 11.45 16.79 18.15
C ASP A 292 11.54 15.24 18.16
N TYR A 293 10.41 14.58 18.41
CA TYR A 293 10.28 13.13 18.23
C TYR A 293 9.57 12.85 16.92
N VAL A 294 10.35 12.71 15.85
CA VAL A 294 9.87 12.60 14.46
C VAL A 294 10.75 11.69 13.64
N ASP A 295 10.19 11.19 12.53
CA ASP A 295 10.90 10.42 11.51
C ASP A 295 11.59 9.16 12.05
N MET A 296 10.81 8.32 12.74
CA MET A 296 11.25 7.03 13.27
C MET A 296 11.17 5.92 12.21
N ASN A 297 12.29 5.28 11.88
CA ASN A 297 12.46 4.38 10.74
C ASN A 297 12.56 2.90 11.09
N CYS A 298 12.95 2.51 12.31
CA CYS A 298 13.19 1.10 12.63
C CYS A 298 12.74 0.76 14.06
N ILE A 299 12.19 -0.43 14.26
CA ILE A 299 11.79 -0.95 15.58
C ILE A 299 12.43 -2.32 15.78
N ASP A 300 12.91 -2.58 17.00
CA ASP A 300 13.19 -3.93 17.44
C ASP A 300 12.84 -4.20 18.91
N ILE A 301 12.61 -5.46 19.24
CA ILE A 301 12.10 -5.94 20.52
C ILE A 301 13.20 -6.78 21.19
N ASP A 302 13.48 -6.55 22.48
CA ASP A 302 14.46 -7.35 23.23
C ASP A 302 13.97 -8.80 23.29
N PRO A 303 14.74 -9.79 22.77
CA PRO A 303 14.27 -11.17 22.68
C PRO A 303 14.13 -11.85 24.06
N ARG A 304 14.63 -11.23 25.14
CA ARG A 304 14.49 -11.73 26.52
C ARG A 304 13.29 -11.13 27.26
N ASP A 305 12.78 -9.99 26.79
CA ASP A 305 11.66 -9.28 27.42
C ASP A 305 10.87 -8.47 26.38
N ASP A 306 9.75 -9.04 25.94
CA ASP A 306 8.86 -8.46 24.92
C ASP A 306 8.31 -7.07 25.28
N ASN A 307 8.38 -6.68 26.56
CA ASN A 307 7.92 -5.37 27.01
C ASN A 307 8.93 -4.27 26.70
N ARG A 308 10.20 -4.64 26.46
CA ARG A 308 11.30 -3.74 26.18
C ARG A 308 11.47 -3.60 24.68
N VAL A 309 11.13 -2.42 24.18
CA VAL A 309 11.09 -2.13 22.74
C VAL A 309 11.95 -0.91 22.45
N PHE A 310 12.71 -0.97 21.37
CA PHE A 310 13.49 0.14 20.87
C PHE A 310 12.94 0.63 19.54
N VAL A 311 12.99 1.94 19.33
CA VAL A 311 12.71 2.58 18.04
C VAL A 311 13.81 3.58 17.73
N SER A 312 14.18 3.69 16.47
CA SER A 312 15.23 4.59 16.02
C SER A 312 14.86 5.33 14.74
N GLY A 313 15.45 6.49 14.51
CA GLY A 313 15.29 7.23 13.27
C GLY A 313 16.17 8.48 13.21
N ARG A 314 15.62 9.57 12.67
CA ARG A 314 16.33 10.85 12.51
C ARG A 314 16.85 11.41 13.84
N THR A 315 16.01 11.37 14.88
CA THR A 315 16.27 12.04 16.16
C THR A 315 16.85 11.13 17.25
N GLY A 316 17.45 9.99 16.89
CA GLY A 316 18.16 9.11 17.82
C GLY A 316 17.53 7.73 18.01
N LEU A 317 17.81 7.16 19.17
CA LEU A 317 17.34 5.84 19.62
C LEU A 317 16.56 5.99 20.92
N TYR A 318 15.37 5.39 20.98
CA TYR A 318 14.44 5.52 22.10
C TYR A 318 14.10 4.14 22.65
N GLU A 319 14.10 4.01 23.97
CA GLU A 319 13.73 2.81 24.70
C GLU A 319 12.38 2.99 25.39
N PHE A 320 11.54 1.97 25.25
CA PHE A 320 10.23 1.86 25.86
C PHE A 320 10.13 0.60 26.70
N TYR A 321 9.38 0.70 27.80
CA TYR A 321 9.01 -0.44 28.63
C TYR A 321 7.50 -0.43 28.85
N ASN A 322 6.81 -1.50 28.46
CA ASN A 322 5.34 -1.58 28.54
C ASN A 322 4.63 -0.37 27.90
N GLY A 323 5.13 0.07 26.74
CA GLY A 323 4.58 1.20 26.00
C GLY A 323 4.83 2.58 26.62
N LYS A 324 5.60 2.68 27.71
CA LYS A 324 6.00 3.94 28.33
C LYS A 324 7.43 4.29 27.97
N PHE A 325 7.68 5.56 27.70
CA PHE A 325 9.02 6.06 27.42
C PHE A 325 9.92 5.87 28.64
N VAL A 326 11.09 5.27 28.43
CA VAL A 326 12.10 5.06 29.47
C VAL A 326 13.24 6.04 29.29
N LYS A 327 13.84 6.06 28.11
CA LYS A 327 15.09 6.78 27.86
C LYS A 327 15.32 7.02 26.37
N GLU A 328 15.90 8.17 26.04
CA GLU A 328 16.53 8.42 24.74
C GLU A 328 18.04 8.24 24.84
N TYR A 329 18.65 7.76 23.77
CA TYR A 329 20.09 7.66 23.61
C TYR A 329 20.57 8.69 22.59
N THR A 330 21.45 9.55 23.06
CA THR A 330 22.02 10.68 22.30
C THR A 330 23.53 10.74 22.58
N PRO A 331 24.29 11.65 21.94
CA PRO A 331 25.70 11.84 22.24
C PRO A 331 25.99 12.22 23.70
N ASP A 332 24.98 12.73 24.43
CA ASP A 332 25.10 13.14 25.83
C ASP A 332 25.22 11.94 26.79
N ASN A 333 24.71 10.77 26.42
CA ASN A 333 24.59 9.62 27.34
C ASN A 333 24.96 8.26 26.71
N SER A 334 25.48 8.27 25.48
CA SER A 334 25.88 7.09 24.72
C SER A 334 27.05 7.42 23.77
N PRO A 335 27.68 6.42 23.15
CA PRO A 335 28.69 6.66 22.12
C PRO A 335 28.14 7.17 20.79
N LEU A 336 26.82 7.34 20.64
CA LEU A 336 26.24 7.94 19.45
C LEU A 336 26.85 9.31 19.17
N ARG A 337 26.85 9.70 17.91
CA ARG A 337 27.30 11.01 17.44
C ARG A 337 26.27 11.59 16.50
N GLY A 338 26.07 12.91 16.62
CA GLY A 338 25.21 13.67 15.72
C GLY A 338 25.77 13.69 14.30
N ALA A 339 24.91 14.01 13.34
CA ALA A 339 25.29 14.09 11.94
C ALA A 339 26.31 15.21 11.72
N GLN A 340 27.40 14.91 11.01
CA GLN A 340 28.49 15.84 10.76
C GLN A 340 28.10 16.98 9.79
N THR A 341 26.99 16.82 9.07
CA THR A 341 26.47 17.81 8.12
C THR A 341 25.64 18.91 8.77
N VAL A 342 25.44 18.87 10.09
CA VAL A 342 24.69 19.89 10.83
C VAL A 342 25.50 20.41 12.02
N ASN A 343 24.97 21.41 12.72
CA ASN A 343 25.59 21.91 13.95
C ASN A 343 25.71 20.77 14.99
N PRO A 344 26.89 20.56 15.61
CA PRO A 344 27.11 19.50 16.60
C PRO A 344 26.16 19.52 17.81
N THR A 345 25.54 20.67 18.13
CA THR A 345 24.56 20.78 19.22
C THR A 345 23.12 20.48 18.78
N ASN A 346 22.88 20.19 17.49
CA ASN A 346 21.55 19.90 16.97
C ASN A 346 21.12 18.48 17.39
N LYS A 347 20.13 18.40 18.27
CA LYS A 347 19.60 17.14 18.81
C LYS A 347 18.66 16.41 17.84
N ASP A 348 18.13 17.12 16.85
CA ASP A 348 17.19 16.56 15.87
C ASP A 348 17.88 15.73 14.77
N TYR A 349 19.22 15.61 14.78
CA TYR A 349 19.97 14.84 13.78
C TYR A 349 21.00 13.90 14.44
N ASN A 350 20.49 12.95 15.22
CA ASN A 350 21.23 11.82 15.77
C ASN A 350 20.85 10.57 14.98
N ILE A 351 21.33 10.47 13.75
CA ILE A 351 20.71 9.59 12.75
C ILE A 351 21.03 8.13 13.03
N VAL A 352 20.00 7.36 13.39
CA VAL A 352 20.04 5.91 13.60
C VAL A 352 18.89 5.28 12.82
N GLN A 353 19.14 4.87 11.58
CA GLN A 353 18.08 4.39 10.69
C GLN A 353 17.86 2.88 10.71
N GLY A 354 18.75 2.13 11.37
CA GLY A 354 18.64 0.70 11.54
C GLY A 354 19.05 0.28 12.94
N ILE A 355 18.27 -0.62 13.53
CA ILE A 355 18.59 -1.34 14.75
C ILE A 355 18.22 -2.82 14.64
N LYS A 356 18.99 -3.69 15.30
CA LYS A 356 18.70 -5.13 15.28
C LYS A 356 19.18 -5.83 16.54
N PHE A 357 18.29 -6.52 17.24
CA PHE A 357 18.67 -7.47 18.27
C PHE A 357 19.17 -8.77 17.64
N ASP A 358 20.30 -9.28 18.15
CA ASP A 358 20.73 -10.65 17.93
C ASP A 358 20.12 -11.62 18.95
N SER A 359 20.36 -12.92 18.76
CA SER A 359 19.84 -13.98 19.66
C SER A 359 20.39 -13.92 21.08
N ASP A 360 21.53 -13.24 21.30
CA ASP A 360 22.13 -13.05 22.63
C ASP A 360 21.63 -11.76 23.31
N ALA A 361 20.64 -11.10 22.69
CA ALA A 361 20.05 -9.83 23.12
C ALA A 361 21.04 -8.66 23.14
N ASN A 362 22.01 -8.65 22.23
CA ASN A 362 22.74 -7.43 21.91
C ASN A 362 21.99 -6.65 20.84
N LEU A 363 21.80 -5.36 21.07
CA LEU A 363 21.23 -4.44 20.09
C LEU A 363 22.36 -3.86 19.23
N TRP A 364 22.38 -4.21 17.96
CA TRP A 364 23.19 -3.57 16.94
C TRP A 364 22.53 -2.26 16.49
N VAL A 365 23.32 -1.19 16.44
CA VAL A 365 22.85 0.18 16.19
C VAL A 365 23.70 0.81 15.08
N PHE A 366 23.04 1.24 14.00
CA PHE A 366 23.71 1.78 12.81
C PHE A 366 23.63 3.31 12.78
N ASN A 367 24.67 3.97 13.29
CA ASN A 367 24.75 5.42 13.39
C ASN A 367 25.24 5.99 12.05
N SER A 368 24.34 6.62 11.30
CA SER A 368 24.62 7.18 9.99
C SER A 368 25.11 8.63 10.10
N MET A 369 25.87 9.08 9.10
CA MET A 369 26.40 10.46 8.98
C MET A 369 27.25 10.95 10.16
N SER A 370 27.81 10.04 10.96
CA SER A 370 28.71 10.37 12.07
C SER A 370 30.17 10.40 11.62
N GLY A 371 30.95 11.36 12.13
CA GLY A 371 32.39 11.45 11.83
C GLY A 371 33.28 10.38 12.49
N THR A 372 32.78 9.64 13.49
CA THR A 372 33.63 8.73 14.30
C THR A 372 32.97 7.40 14.71
N THR A 373 31.72 7.19 14.33
CA THR A 373 30.96 5.97 14.64
C THR A 373 30.21 5.52 13.40
N SER A 374 29.98 4.21 13.26
CA SER A 374 29.12 3.67 12.19
C SER A 374 28.29 2.50 12.71
N ILE A 375 28.94 1.54 13.37
CA ILE A 375 28.29 0.42 14.04
C ILE A 375 28.56 0.53 15.53
N LEU A 376 27.51 0.47 16.34
CA LEU A 376 27.58 0.38 17.79
C LEU A 376 26.85 -0.89 18.24
N LYS A 377 27.22 -1.38 19.42
CA LYS A 377 26.53 -2.48 20.09
C LYS A 377 26.13 -2.04 21.49
N TYR A 378 24.87 -2.24 21.85
CA TYR A 378 24.38 -2.12 23.21
C TYR A 378 24.03 -3.51 23.73
N ASP A 379 24.87 -4.04 24.60
CA ASP A 379 24.83 -5.44 24.97
C ASP A 379 23.74 -5.76 26.01
N LYS A 380 23.62 -7.07 26.27
CA LYS A 380 22.65 -7.64 27.19
C LYS A 380 22.79 -7.14 28.64
N ASP A 381 23.98 -6.63 29.01
CA ASP A 381 24.34 -6.05 30.31
C ASP A 381 24.24 -4.52 30.30
N LYS A 382 23.63 -3.94 29.26
CA LYS A 382 23.42 -2.50 29.08
C LYS A 382 24.71 -1.70 28.94
N LYS A 383 25.76 -2.31 28.36
CA LYS A 383 27.03 -1.65 28.07
C LYS A 383 27.19 -1.39 26.57
N TRP A 384 27.84 -0.30 26.25
CA TRP A 384 28.12 0.08 24.87
C TRP A 384 29.51 -0.35 24.43
N SER A 385 29.64 -0.84 23.19
CA SER A 385 30.91 -0.96 22.48
C SER A 385 30.85 -0.33 21.10
N ASN A 386 31.96 0.26 20.67
CA ASN A 386 32.10 0.89 19.36
C ASN A 386 32.76 -0.09 18.38
N HIS A 387 32.10 -0.30 17.24
CA HIS A 387 32.52 -1.18 16.16
C HIS A 387 32.68 -0.39 14.85
N HIS A 388 33.15 0.86 14.92
CA HIS A 388 33.33 1.71 13.75
C HIS A 388 34.19 1.05 12.66
N LYS A 389 33.81 1.29 11.40
CA LYS A 389 34.43 0.72 10.19
C LYS A 389 34.70 1.82 9.17
N LYS A 390 35.97 1.98 8.81
CA LYS A 390 36.42 2.94 7.79
C LYS A 390 35.83 2.64 6.41
N GLU A 391 35.52 1.37 6.15
CA GLU A 391 34.91 0.88 4.92
C GLU A 391 33.53 1.52 4.71
N LEU A 392 32.86 1.87 5.81
CA LEU A 392 31.57 2.53 5.84
C LEU A 392 31.69 4.06 5.94
N THR A 393 32.85 4.66 5.65
CA THR A 393 33.04 6.12 5.68
C THR A 393 33.15 6.69 4.27
N ARG A 394 32.41 7.76 3.99
CA ARG A 394 32.47 8.57 2.77
C ARG A 394 32.40 10.05 3.17
N ASP A 395 33.11 10.92 2.46
CA ASP A 395 33.11 12.37 2.72
C ASP A 395 33.42 12.78 4.18
N GLY A 396 34.19 11.96 4.89
CA GLY A 396 34.59 12.20 6.28
C GLY A 396 33.59 11.72 7.34
N TYR A 397 32.47 11.11 6.96
CA TYR A 397 31.47 10.56 7.89
C TYR A 397 30.99 9.16 7.47
N SER A 398 30.38 8.42 8.39
CA SER A 398 29.78 7.11 8.11
C SER A 398 28.63 7.24 7.11
N LEU A 399 28.42 6.23 6.25
CA LEU A 399 27.38 6.22 5.24
C LEU A 399 26.02 6.73 5.76
N SER A 400 25.36 7.57 4.98
CA SER A 400 23.96 7.95 5.17
C SER A 400 23.08 6.74 4.88
N ARG A 401 21.90 6.56 5.51
CA ARG A 401 20.89 5.58 5.07
C ARG A 401 21.23 4.11 5.31
N MET A 402 21.90 3.77 6.40
CA MET A 402 22.03 2.37 6.84
C MET A 402 20.70 1.87 7.42
N GLU A 403 19.85 1.28 6.56
CA GLU A 403 18.44 0.95 6.79
C GLU A 403 18.18 -0.56 6.81
N ASP A 404 17.05 -0.94 7.41
CA ASP A 404 16.46 -2.30 7.42
C ASP A 404 17.42 -3.46 7.69
N PRO A 405 18.15 -3.45 8.81
CA PRO A 405 19.08 -4.52 9.12
C PRO A 405 18.36 -5.87 9.35
N ILE A 406 18.90 -6.92 8.73
CA ILE A 406 18.53 -8.31 9.00
C ILE A 406 19.75 -9.06 9.56
N ILE A 407 19.50 -10.10 10.34
CA ILE A 407 20.52 -11.09 10.68
C ILE A 407 20.17 -12.33 9.87
N ASP A 408 21.09 -12.75 8.99
CA ASP A 408 20.91 -13.96 8.21
C ASP A 408 21.15 -15.22 9.06
N SER A 409 20.85 -16.38 8.49
CA SER A 409 21.00 -17.67 9.17
C SER A 409 22.44 -18.04 9.54
N ARG A 410 23.43 -17.28 9.08
CA ARG A 410 24.86 -17.43 9.40
C ARG A 410 25.30 -16.51 10.53
N GLY A 411 24.42 -15.63 11.00
CA GLY A 411 24.72 -14.62 12.02
C GLY A 411 25.36 -13.34 11.44
N TYR A 412 25.35 -13.14 10.12
CA TYR A 412 25.80 -11.90 9.51
C TYR A 412 24.69 -10.87 9.52
N VAL A 413 25.05 -9.62 9.80
CA VAL A 413 24.12 -8.50 9.74
C VAL A 413 24.18 -7.89 8.35
N TRP A 414 23.08 -7.94 7.62
CA TRP A 414 22.92 -7.33 6.31
C TRP A 414 22.14 -6.03 6.43
N ILE A 415 22.61 -4.99 5.75
CA ILE A 415 22.04 -3.63 5.82
C ILE A 415 21.93 -3.10 4.39
N ALA A 416 20.80 -2.46 4.07
CA ALA A 416 20.65 -1.70 2.84
C ALA A 416 21.18 -0.28 3.04
N ASN A 417 21.97 0.23 2.09
CA ASN A 417 22.35 1.62 2.05
C ASN A 417 21.52 2.39 1.01
N ASN A 418 20.42 2.97 1.46
CA ASN A 418 19.43 3.61 0.59
C ASN A 418 19.75 5.09 0.31
N PHE A 419 20.96 5.36 -0.18
CA PHE A 419 21.42 6.73 -0.49
C PHE A 419 21.89 6.86 -1.93
N PHE A 420 21.47 7.92 -2.62
CA PHE A 420 21.66 8.04 -4.07
C PHE A 420 23.13 8.15 -4.51
N ASN A 421 24.02 8.68 -3.67
CA ASN A 421 25.44 8.83 -4.03
C ASN A 421 26.28 7.56 -3.78
N TYR A 422 25.93 6.75 -2.78
CA TYR A 422 26.77 5.65 -2.28
C TYR A 422 25.99 4.38 -2.02
N ALA A 423 24.94 4.13 -2.83
CA ALA A 423 24.07 2.98 -2.68
C ALA A 423 24.84 1.65 -2.72
N GLN A 424 24.56 0.79 -1.75
CA GLN A 424 25.24 -0.50 -1.59
C GLN A 424 24.47 -1.42 -0.63
N ALA A 425 24.66 -2.72 -0.78
CA ALA A 425 24.38 -3.65 0.31
C ALA A 425 25.63 -3.76 1.20
N ILE A 426 25.44 -3.96 2.49
CA ILE A 426 26.52 -4.10 3.47
C ILE A 426 26.32 -5.43 4.20
N CYS A 427 27.40 -6.20 4.37
CA CYS A 427 27.44 -7.40 5.18
C CYS A 427 28.46 -7.21 6.30
N TYR A 428 27.98 -7.16 7.54
CA TYR A 428 28.82 -7.11 8.73
C TYR A 428 28.84 -8.49 9.39
N ASN A 429 30.04 -8.99 9.68
CA ASN A 429 30.23 -10.20 10.46
C ASN A 429 30.60 -9.81 11.91
N PRO A 430 29.68 -9.96 12.88
CA PRO A 430 29.94 -9.61 14.27
C PRO A 430 31.04 -10.44 14.94
N GLN A 431 31.23 -11.69 14.54
CA GLN A 431 32.21 -12.60 15.16
C GLN A 431 33.64 -12.22 14.80
N LYS A 432 33.86 -11.80 13.54
CA LYS A 432 35.17 -11.37 13.04
C LYS A 432 35.36 -9.85 13.11
N ASP A 433 34.33 -9.13 13.51
CA ASP A 433 34.27 -7.67 13.48
C ASP A 433 34.72 -7.09 12.14
N SER A 434 34.23 -7.66 11.04
CA SER A 434 34.63 -7.31 9.67
C SER A 434 33.44 -6.91 8.81
N VAL A 435 33.61 -5.94 7.92
CA VAL A 435 32.60 -5.50 6.96
C VAL A 435 33.00 -5.85 5.54
N ARG A 436 32.00 -6.18 4.73
CA ARG A 436 32.06 -6.20 3.27
C ARG A 436 30.97 -5.30 2.69
N THR A 437 31.32 -4.55 1.65
CA THR A 437 30.40 -3.70 0.91
C THR A 437 30.19 -4.24 -0.51
N PHE A 438 28.98 -4.06 -1.03
CA PHE A 438 28.57 -4.48 -2.37
C PHE A 438 28.09 -3.25 -3.14
N GLU A 439 29.04 -2.40 -3.55
CA GLU A 439 28.80 -1.12 -4.25
C GLU A 439 28.62 -1.31 -5.76
N GLN A 440 29.36 -2.25 -6.35
CA GLN A 440 29.24 -2.61 -7.76
C GLN A 440 28.79 -4.07 -7.85
N LEU A 441 27.58 -4.27 -8.36
CA LEU A 441 27.05 -5.60 -8.63
C LEU A 441 27.31 -5.96 -10.09
N ILE A 442 27.87 -7.15 -10.30
CA ILE A 442 28.09 -7.74 -11.63
C ILE A 442 27.22 -8.99 -11.71
N ASN A 443 26.39 -9.08 -12.75
CA ASN A 443 25.52 -10.24 -12.94
C ASN A 443 26.27 -11.42 -13.57
N GLU A 444 25.58 -12.56 -13.73
CA GLU A 444 26.13 -13.79 -14.30
C GLU A 444 26.60 -13.67 -15.76
N ASP A 445 26.17 -12.64 -16.49
CA ASP A 445 26.60 -12.36 -17.86
C ASP A 445 27.82 -11.42 -17.92
N GLY A 446 28.31 -10.96 -16.76
CA GLY A 446 29.40 -9.98 -16.67
C GLY A 446 28.94 -8.52 -16.80
N ASP A 447 27.63 -8.27 -16.85
CA ASP A 447 27.09 -6.93 -16.92
C ASP A 447 27.21 -6.22 -15.56
N LYS A 448 27.79 -5.02 -15.60
CA LYS A 448 27.81 -4.13 -14.44
C LYS A 448 26.44 -3.45 -14.29
N LEU A 449 25.80 -3.68 -13.16
CA LEU A 449 24.54 -3.00 -12.81
C LEU A 449 24.84 -1.55 -12.43
N LYS A 450 24.45 -0.60 -13.28
CA LYS A 450 24.74 0.84 -13.13
C LYS A 450 23.51 1.60 -12.61
N ASN A 451 23.76 2.77 -12.00
CA ASN A 451 22.72 3.70 -11.52
C ASN A 451 21.70 3.03 -10.56
N MET A 452 22.20 2.07 -9.80
CA MET A 452 21.40 1.26 -8.90
C MET A 452 21.31 1.92 -7.52
N TYR A 453 20.11 1.92 -6.95
CA TYR A 453 19.86 2.18 -5.53
C TYR A 453 19.54 0.87 -4.85
N VAL A 454 20.14 0.62 -3.68
CA VAL A 454 19.81 -0.53 -2.84
C VAL A 454 18.78 -0.08 -1.81
N ARG A 455 17.58 -0.66 -1.87
CA ARG A 455 16.44 -0.24 -1.04
C ARG A 455 16.26 -1.13 0.17
N CYS A 456 16.37 -2.44 0.00
CA CYS A 456 16.11 -3.43 1.04
C CYS A 456 16.91 -4.72 0.82
N VAL A 457 17.00 -5.55 1.85
CA VAL A 457 17.64 -6.87 1.82
C VAL A 457 16.77 -7.91 2.53
N ALA A 458 16.80 -9.16 2.06
CA ALA A 458 16.12 -10.29 2.70
C ALA A 458 16.91 -11.59 2.49
N GLU A 459 16.85 -12.52 3.44
CA GLU A 459 17.31 -13.89 3.24
C GLU A 459 16.12 -14.79 2.89
N ASP A 460 16.26 -15.60 1.83
CA ASP A 460 15.24 -16.58 1.45
C ASP A 460 15.46 -17.96 2.11
N LYS A 461 14.56 -18.93 1.85
CA LYS A 461 14.67 -20.27 2.47
C LYS A 461 15.86 -21.08 1.94
N ASP A 462 16.32 -20.79 0.74
CA ASP A 462 17.51 -21.39 0.11
C ASP A 462 18.81 -20.69 0.57
N LYS A 463 18.68 -19.75 1.50
CA LYS A 463 19.77 -18.98 2.10
C LYS A 463 20.42 -18.00 1.13
N ASN A 464 19.76 -17.67 0.03
CA ASN A 464 20.17 -16.58 -0.85
C ASN A 464 19.91 -15.24 -0.15
N ILE A 465 20.78 -14.26 -0.39
CA ILE A 465 20.58 -12.89 0.06
C ILE A 465 20.04 -12.08 -1.11
N TRP A 466 18.74 -11.78 -1.04
CA TRP A 466 18.05 -10.92 -1.98
C TRP A 466 18.33 -9.47 -1.67
N ILE A 467 18.57 -8.69 -2.73
CA ILE A 467 18.81 -7.25 -2.71
C ILE A 467 17.76 -6.61 -3.60
N GLY A 468 16.87 -5.82 -2.99
CA GLY A 468 15.88 -5.02 -3.71
C GLY A 468 16.49 -3.73 -4.23
N THR A 469 16.27 -3.43 -5.51
CA THR A 469 16.90 -2.28 -6.17
C THR A 469 15.90 -1.46 -6.98
N ASN A 470 16.29 -0.26 -7.41
CA ASN A 470 15.49 0.56 -8.32
C ASN A 470 15.38 0.03 -9.76
N ILE A 471 16.11 -1.03 -10.11
CA ILE A 471 16.12 -1.63 -11.46
C ILE A 471 15.62 -3.10 -11.46
N GLY A 472 15.00 -3.54 -10.36
CA GLY A 472 14.55 -4.91 -10.14
C GLY A 472 15.36 -5.64 -9.06
N PRO A 473 14.91 -6.84 -8.62
CA PRO A 473 15.61 -7.61 -7.60
C PRO A 473 16.80 -8.40 -8.18
N VAL A 474 17.83 -8.58 -7.37
CA VAL A 474 18.95 -9.52 -7.60
C VAL A 474 19.23 -10.29 -6.33
N TYR A 475 19.99 -11.38 -6.40
CA TYR A 475 20.41 -12.08 -5.18
C TYR A 475 21.84 -12.64 -5.26
N LEU A 476 22.44 -12.82 -4.10
CA LEU A 476 23.68 -13.57 -3.90
C LEU A 476 23.34 -14.99 -3.44
N THR A 477 23.90 -15.99 -4.11
CA THR A 477 23.88 -17.36 -3.60
C THR A 477 24.82 -17.51 -2.39
N PRO A 478 24.62 -18.52 -1.53
CA PRO A 478 25.45 -18.72 -0.34
C PRO A 478 26.96 -18.75 -0.61
N ASP A 479 27.38 -19.34 -1.73
CA ASP A 479 28.79 -19.46 -2.12
C ASP A 479 29.40 -18.12 -2.56
N GLN A 480 28.59 -17.17 -3.05
CA GLN A 480 29.06 -15.86 -3.50
C GLN A 480 29.25 -14.87 -2.35
N ILE A 481 28.58 -15.06 -1.21
CA ILE A 481 28.60 -14.11 -0.08
C ILE A 481 30.02 -13.78 0.40
N THR A 482 30.93 -14.76 0.42
CA THR A 482 32.29 -14.63 0.95
C THR A 482 33.39 -14.51 -0.12
N VAL A 483 33.04 -14.58 -1.41
CA VAL A 483 33.99 -14.44 -2.54
C VAL A 483 34.43 -12.98 -2.71
N GLU A 484 35.71 -12.75 -3.02
CA GLU A 484 36.28 -11.38 -3.14
C GLU A 484 35.55 -10.52 -4.18
N ASN A 485 35.24 -11.11 -5.34
CA ASN A 485 34.51 -10.47 -6.43
C ASN A 485 33.21 -11.26 -6.68
N PRO A 486 32.15 -11.00 -5.89
CA PRO A 486 30.92 -11.78 -5.94
C PRO A 486 30.14 -11.49 -7.22
N ILE A 487 29.53 -12.53 -7.77
CA ILE A 487 28.57 -12.42 -8.86
C ILE A 487 27.16 -12.48 -8.26
N VAL A 488 26.29 -11.55 -8.64
CA VAL A 488 24.87 -11.62 -8.31
C VAL A 488 24.12 -12.36 -9.42
N THR A 489 23.03 -13.01 -9.05
CA THR A 489 22.08 -13.57 -10.00
C THR A 489 20.98 -12.56 -10.30
N GLN A 490 20.80 -12.24 -11.58
CA GLN A 490 19.64 -11.50 -12.08
C GLN A 490 18.69 -12.46 -12.79
N VAL A 491 17.59 -12.84 -12.12
CA VAL A 491 16.71 -13.91 -12.61
C VAL A 491 16.20 -13.62 -14.02
N LYS A 492 16.45 -14.54 -14.95
CA LYS A 492 15.93 -14.51 -16.32
C LYS A 492 14.61 -15.26 -16.38
N VAL A 493 13.54 -14.54 -16.75
CA VAL A 493 12.18 -15.07 -16.92
C VAL A 493 11.94 -15.30 -18.41
N PRO A 494 11.76 -16.56 -18.87
CA PRO A 494 11.48 -16.87 -20.26
C PRO A 494 10.18 -16.21 -20.74
N ARG A 495 10.18 -15.64 -21.95
CA ARG A 495 8.98 -15.03 -22.54
C ARG A 495 7.90 -16.04 -22.92
N ASN A 496 8.30 -17.27 -23.21
CA ASN A 496 7.42 -18.36 -23.66
C ASN A 496 6.56 -17.99 -24.90
N ASP A 497 7.05 -17.07 -25.73
CA ASP A 497 6.39 -16.56 -26.96
C ASP A 497 6.98 -17.15 -28.25
N GLY A 498 7.84 -18.17 -28.11
CA GLY A 498 8.54 -18.82 -29.23
C GLY A 498 9.82 -18.11 -29.70
N THR A 499 10.18 -16.96 -29.11
CA THR A 499 11.40 -16.23 -29.49
C THR A 499 12.69 -16.80 -28.88
N ASN A 500 12.56 -17.71 -27.90
CA ASN A 500 13.67 -18.19 -27.05
C ASN A 500 14.43 -17.06 -26.33
N LEU A 501 13.74 -15.93 -26.08
CA LEU A 501 14.26 -14.81 -25.30
C LEU A 501 13.74 -14.88 -23.86
N ALA A 502 14.47 -14.23 -22.96
CA ALA A 502 14.09 -14.03 -21.57
C ALA A 502 14.26 -12.55 -21.21
N ASP A 503 13.44 -12.09 -20.28
CA ASP A 503 13.58 -10.77 -19.67
C ASP A 503 14.02 -10.92 -18.22
N TYR A 504 14.72 -9.92 -17.68
CA TYR A 504 15.04 -9.94 -16.26
C TYR A 504 13.79 -9.74 -15.42
N LEU A 505 13.67 -10.53 -14.34
CA LEU A 505 12.57 -10.47 -13.39
C LEU A 505 12.38 -9.03 -12.90
N LEU A 506 11.19 -8.48 -13.13
CA LEU A 506 10.81 -7.13 -12.70
C LEU A 506 11.83 -6.05 -13.12
N SER A 507 12.43 -6.20 -14.31
CA SER A 507 13.38 -5.23 -14.86
C SER A 507 12.81 -3.81 -14.86
N GLY A 508 13.55 -2.87 -14.28
CA GLY A 508 13.16 -1.46 -14.21
C GLY A 508 12.08 -1.12 -13.17
N ILE A 509 11.65 -2.07 -12.35
CA ILE A 509 10.71 -1.82 -11.25
C ILE A 509 11.48 -1.44 -9.98
N ASP A 510 11.12 -0.32 -9.35
CA ASP A 510 11.77 0.14 -8.10
C ASP A 510 11.25 -0.64 -6.89
N ILE A 511 12.01 -1.65 -6.48
CA ILE A 511 11.69 -2.55 -5.37
C ILE A 511 12.04 -1.85 -4.06
N ASN A 512 11.05 -1.28 -3.37
CA ASN A 512 11.26 -0.52 -2.14
C ASN A 512 11.41 -1.41 -0.91
N CYS A 513 10.62 -2.47 -0.80
CA CYS A 513 10.64 -3.39 0.33
C CYS A 513 10.32 -4.82 -0.13
N MET A 514 10.67 -5.81 0.70
CA MET A 514 10.50 -7.22 0.37
C MET A 514 10.24 -8.05 1.62
N ALA A 515 9.45 -9.11 1.46
CA ALA A 515 9.28 -10.13 2.47
C ALA A 515 9.24 -11.53 1.82
N ILE A 516 9.82 -12.51 2.50
CA ILE A 516 9.83 -13.91 2.06
C ILE A 516 8.83 -14.69 2.93
N ASP A 517 7.88 -15.35 2.29
CA ASP A 517 6.91 -16.16 3.03
C ASP A 517 7.41 -17.58 3.36
N LYS A 518 6.64 -18.32 4.17
CA LYS A 518 7.03 -19.67 4.59
C LYS A 518 7.16 -20.67 3.44
N SER A 519 6.51 -20.42 2.29
CA SER A 519 6.59 -21.23 1.07
C SER A 519 7.70 -20.75 0.12
N ASN A 520 8.63 -19.92 0.63
CA ASN A 520 9.74 -19.33 -0.10
C ASN A 520 9.34 -18.43 -1.28
N ARG A 521 8.09 -17.96 -1.33
CA ARG A 521 7.63 -16.99 -2.33
C ARG A 521 8.08 -15.59 -1.92
N LYS A 522 8.35 -14.75 -2.91
CA LYS A 522 8.89 -13.40 -2.73
C LYS A 522 7.78 -12.39 -2.90
N TRP A 523 7.50 -11.63 -1.85
CA TRP A 523 6.64 -10.44 -1.92
C TRP A 523 7.52 -9.22 -2.14
N PHE A 524 7.29 -8.51 -3.24
CA PHE A 524 7.99 -7.27 -3.56
C PHE A 524 7.03 -6.09 -3.49
N GLY A 525 7.28 -5.16 -2.58
CA GLY A 525 6.61 -3.88 -2.51
C GLY A 525 7.40 -2.84 -3.31
N THR A 526 6.72 -2.07 -4.14
CA THR A 526 7.37 -1.17 -5.10
C THR A 526 7.09 0.29 -4.81
N ASN A 527 7.92 1.17 -5.38
CA ASN A 527 7.72 2.61 -5.38
C ASN A 527 6.89 3.03 -6.61
N GLY A 528 5.60 2.72 -6.60
CA GLY A 528 4.64 3.23 -7.60
C GLY A 528 4.06 2.19 -8.55
N ASN A 529 4.39 0.90 -8.40
CA ASN A 529 3.82 -0.19 -9.18
C ASN A 529 3.10 -1.25 -8.32
N GLY A 530 2.76 -0.92 -7.08
CA GLY A 530 2.04 -1.81 -6.17
C GLY A 530 2.89 -2.99 -5.67
N VAL A 531 2.28 -4.17 -5.57
CA VAL A 531 2.87 -5.36 -4.94
C VAL A 531 2.93 -6.53 -5.92
N TYR A 532 4.08 -7.20 -6.01
CA TYR A 532 4.25 -8.44 -6.74
C TYR A 532 4.43 -9.63 -5.79
N LEU A 533 3.83 -10.77 -6.13
CA LEU A 533 4.14 -12.07 -5.54
C LEU A 533 4.78 -12.96 -6.60
N ILE A 534 6.03 -13.36 -6.37
CA ILE A 534 6.79 -14.25 -7.26
C ILE A 534 6.94 -15.63 -6.61
N SER A 535 6.83 -16.68 -7.42
CA SER A 535 6.98 -18.07 -6.99
C SER A 535 8.36 -18.36 -6.39
N SER A 536 8.45 -19.45 -5.63
CA SER A 536 9.69 -19.87 -4.99
C SER A 536 10.84 -20.11 -5.96
N ASN A 537 10.54 -20.66 -7.15
CA ASN A 537 11.51 -20.85 -8.23
C ASN A 537 11.84 -19.56 -9.02
N ASN A 538 11.28 -18.42 -8.63
CA ASN A 538 11.52 -17.09 -9.21
C ASN A 538 11.03 -16.88 -10.66
N ILE A 539 10.35 -17.85 -11.27
CA ILE A 539 9.93 -17.77 -12.69
C ILE A 539 8.52 -17.20 -12.86
N ASN A 540 7.58 -17.56 -11.97
CA ASN A 540 6.18 -17.23 -12.15
C ASN A 540 5.79 -16.02 -11.29
N GLN A 541 5.21 -15.01 -11.93
CA GLN A 541 4.43 -13.99 -11.24
C GLN A 541 3.08 -14.58 -10.84
N ILE A 542 2.88 -14.85 -9.55
CA ILE A 542 1.65 -15.43 -9.01
C ILE A 542 0.58 -14.35 -8.89
N LEU A 543 0.92 -13.17 -8.35
CA LEU A 543 0.00 -12.04 -8.18
C LEU A 543 0.70 -10.72 -8.50
N HIS A 544 -0.09 -9.75 -8.97
CA HIS A 544 0.30 -8.34 -9.05
C HIS A 544 -0.89 -7.47 -8.65
N PHE A 545 -0.74 -6.77 -7.53
CA PHE A 545 -1.74 -5.88 -6.97
C PHE A 545 -1.36 -4.43 -7.22
N THR A 546 -2.32 -3.67 -7.73
CA THR A 546 -2.28 -2.23 -7.88
C THR A 546 -3.53 -1.64 -7.24
N ASP A 547 -3.50 -0.35 -6.93
CA ASP A 547 -4.65 0.40 -6.45
C ASP A 547 -5.84 0.44 -7.44
N LYS A 548 -5.65 0.03 -8.70
CA LYS A 548 -6.70 -0.01 -9.74
C LYS A 548 -7.32 -1.38 -9.93
N ASN A 549 -6.56 -2.46 -9.72
CA ASN A 549 -7.02 -3.82 -9.96
C ASN A 549 -7.31 -4.60 -8.67
N SER A 550 -7.13 -3.98 -7.50
CA SER A 550 -7.30 -4.60 -6.18
C SER A 550 -7.65 -3.55 -5.12
N SER A 551 -7.94 -4.01 -3.91
CA SER A 551 -8.26 -3.15 -2.75
C SER A 551 -7.02 -2.59 -2.05
N LEU A 552 -5.85 -2.66 -2.70
CA LEU A 552 -4.63 -1.97 -2.27
C LEU A 552 -4.87 -0.45 -2.17
N LEU A 553 -4.38 0.16 -1.09
CA LEU A 553 -4.66 1.57 -0.78
C LEU A 553 -3.79 2.56 -1.58
N SER A 554 -2.59 2.14 -2.01
CA SER A 554 -1.69 2.92 -2.87
C SER A 554 -0.67 2.01 -3.55
N ASN A 555 -0.20 2.40 -4.73
CA ASN A 555 0.89 1.72 -5.44
C ASN A 555 2.28 1.98 -4.83
N ASN A 556 2.41 2.92 -3.90
CA ASN A 556 3.65 3.19 -3.17
C ASN A 556 3.67 2.38 -1.87
N ILE A 557 4.50 1.33 -1.84
CA ILE A 557 4.58 0.38 -0.73
C ILE A 557 5.82 0.69 0.11
N GLU A 558 5.61 1.17 1.32
CA GLU A 558 6.66 1.56 2.24
C GLU A 558 7.22 0.38 3.03
N SER A 559 6.38 -0.58 3.42
CA SER A 559 6.83 -1.79 4.13
C SER A 559 5.91 -2.98 3.93
N ILE A 560 6.45 -4.19 4.09
CA ILE A 560 5.71 -5.46 4.06
C ILE A 560 6.06 -6.28 5.29
N ALA A 561 5.04 -6.85 5.95
CA ALA A 561 5.23 -7.83 7.01
C ALA A 561 4.27 -9.01 6.82
N ILE A 562 4.73 -10.23 7.12
CA ILE A 562 3.95 -11.46 6.91
C ILE A 562 3.73 -12.15 8.25
N ASN A 563 2.46 -12.39 8.60
CA ASN A 563 2.14 -13.33 9.65
C ASN A 563 2.18 -14.74 9.07
N ASN A 564 3.32 -15.42 9.23
CA ASN A 564 3.52 -16.76 8.69
C ASN A 564 2.59 -17.83 9.31
N ASN A 565 2.03 -17.58 10.50
CA ASN A 565 1.10 -18.49 11.16
C ASN A 565 -0.28 -18.47 10.48
N THR A 566 -0.76 -17.27 10.12
CA THR A 566 -2.12 -17.10 9.56
C THR A 566 -2.15 -17.04 8.05
N GLY A 567 -1.04 -16.60 7.42
CA GLY A 567 -1.01 -16.31 6.00
C GLY A 567 -1.33 -14.85 5.63
N GLU A 568 -1.61 -14.02 6.63
CA GLU A 568 -1.94 -12.61 6.41
C GLU A 568 -0.68 -11.79 6.09
N VAL A 569 -0.71 -11.09 4.96
CA VAL A 569 0.36 -10.21 4.49
C VAL A 569 -0.09 -8.77 4.65
N PHE A 570 0.69 -7.98 5.38
CA PHE A 570 0.42 -6.57 5.67
C PHE A 570 1.25 -5.68 4.75
N PHE A 571 0.61 -4.65 4.20
CA PHE A 571 1.20 -3.65 3.33
C PHE A 571 1.06 -2.27 3.95
N GLY A 572 2.18 -1.71 4.40
CA GLY A 572 2.26 -0.30 4.77
C GLY A 572 2.36 0.52 3.48
N THR A 573 1.29 1.23 3.12
CA THR A 573 1.25 2.05 1.90
C THR A 573 1.31 3.53 2.24
N SER A 574 1.56 4.39 1.24
CA SER A 574 1.50 5.84 1.44
C SER A 574 0.14 6.38 1.88
N ASN A 575 -0.93 5.57 1.77
CA ASN A 575 -2.31 5.93 2.14
C ASN A 575 -2.81 5.16 3.39
N GLY A 576 -1.93 4.49 4.13
CA GLY A 576 -2.26 3.72 5.32
C GLY A 576 -1.99 2.22 5.17
N LEU A 577 -2.44 1.45 6.16
CA LEU A 577 -2.20 0.01 6.25
C LEU A 577 -3.38 -0.77 5.70
N CYS A 578 -3.08 -1.77 4.86
CA CYS A 578 -4.02 -2.83 4.52
C CYS A 578 -3.34 -4.20 4.60
N SER A 579 -4.13 -5.26 4.60
CA SER A 579 -3.63 -6.64 4.53
C SER A 579 -4.38 -7.44 3.48
N TYR A 580 -3.72 -8.51 3.03
CA TYR A 580 -4.25 -9.52 2.14
C TYR A 580 -4.05 -10.90 2.77
N MET A 581 -5.11 -11.69 2.86
CA MET A 581 -5.03 -13.08 3.27
C MET A 581 -4.46 -13.91 2.12
N SER A 582 -3.15 -14.18 2.19
CA SER A 582 -2.52 -15.07 1.21
C SER A 582 -2.78 -16.51 1.59
N ASN A 583 -3.04 -17.34 0.59
CA ASN A 583 -3.03 -18.79 0.73
C ASN A 583 -1.59 -19.26 0.99
N ILE A 584 -1.05 -19.00 2.18
CA ILE A 584 0.26 -19.51 2.58
C ILE A 584 0.05 -20.93 3.09
N ARG A 585 0.22 -21.93 2.20
CA ARG A 585 0.20 -23.34 2.58
C ARG A 585 1.34 -23.62 3.56
N ASN A 586 1.03 -24.30 4.67
CA ASN A 586 2.07 -25.00 5.43
C ASN A 586 2.64 -26.07 4.49
N GLU A 587 3.97 -26.14 4.36
CA GLU A 587 4.61 -27.27 3.69
C GLU A 587 4.13 -28.57 4.37
N GLY A 588 3.48 -29.47 3.61
CA GLY A 588 3.11 -30.82 4.06
C GLY A 588 1.62 -31.20 3.99
N GLU A 589 0.67 -30.25 3.99
CA GLU A 589 -0.76 -30.61 4.08
C GLU A 589 -1.42 -30.98 2.73
N GLY A 590 -0.91 -30.50 1.60
CA GLY A 590 -1.49 -30.78 0.28
C GLY A 590 -2.97 -30.35 0.15
N MET A 591 -3.69 -30.95 -0.80
CA MET A 591 -5.16 -30.81 -0.90
C MET A 591 -5.88 -31.60 0.22
N THR A 592 -6.83 -30.95 0.92
CA THR A 592 -7.64 -31.55 2.00
C THR A 592 -9.13 -31.26 1.81
N LYS A 593 -10.01 -31.98 2.53
CA LYS A 593 -11.47 -31.77 2.43
C LYS A 593 -11.90 -30.36 2.88
N GLU A 594 -11.11 -29.75 3.76
CA GLU A 594 -11.38 -28.44 4.34
C GLU A 594 -10.97 -27.30 3.40
N ASN A 595 -9.98 -27.53 2.53
CA ASN A 595 -9.42 -26.49 1.66
C ASN A 595 -9.84 -26.61 0.18
N VAL A 596 -10.35 -27.76 -0.27
CA VAL A 596 -10.86 -27.94 -1.64
C VAL A 596 -12.34 -27.61 -1.73
N TYR A 597 -12.66 -26.55 -2.47
CA TYR A 597 -14.05 -26.16 -2.72
C TYR A 597 -14.20 -25.50 -4.10
N ALA A 598 -15.44 -25.41 -4.57
CA ALA A 598 -15.80 -24.80 -5.84
C ALA A 598 -16.56 -23.49 -5.63
N TYR A 599 -16.28 -22.48 -6.47
CA TYR A 599 -17.01 -21.22 -6.48
C TYR A 599 -17.20 -20.68 -7.92
N PRO A 600 -18.34 -20.03 -8.22
CA PRO A 600 -19.51 -19.87 -7.36
C PRO A 600 -20.25 -21.19 -7.12
N ASN A 601 -20.91 -21.32 -5.97
CA ASN A 601 -21.69 -22.50 -5.60
C ASN A 601 -22.83 -22.09 -4.63
N PRO A 602 -24.12 -22.20 -5.00
CA PRO A 602 -24.62 -22.72 -6.28
C PRO A 602 -24.29 -21.80 -7.47
N VAL A 603 -24.15 -22.40 -8.65
CA VAL A 603 -24.05 -21.71 -9.93
C VAL A 603 -25.46 -21.32 -10.37
N ARG A 604 -25.71 -20.02 -10.54
CA ARG A 604 -27.03 -19.46 -10.88
C ARG A 604 -27.24 -19.36 -12.39
N PRO A 605 -28.50 -19.29 -12.89
CA PRO A 605 -28.79 -19.27 -14.32
C PRO A 605 -28.15 -18.10 -15.09
N ASP A 606 -27.90 -16.98 -14.40
CA ASP A 606 -27.30 -15.75 -14.94
C ASP A 606 -25.77 -15.76 -14.93
N TYR A 607 -25.13 -16.78 -14.34
CA TYR A 607 -23.67 -16.90 -14.31
C TYR A 607 -23.13 -17.64 -15.55
N THR A 608 -22.34 -16.94 -16.36
CA THR A 608 -21.73 -17.47 -17.60
C THR A 608 -20.20 -17.64 -17.49
N GLY A 609 -19.63 -17.40 -16.32
CA GLY A 609 -18.19 -17.49 -16.07
C GLY A 609 -17.69 -18.90 -15.73
N ALA A 610 -16.41 -19.02 -15.39
CA ALA A 610 -15.79 -20.28 -15.00
C ALA A 610 -16.12 -20.64 -13.54
N ILE A 611 -16.72 -21.82 -13.34
CA ILE A 611 -16.79 -22.50 -12.04
C ILE A 611 -15.37 -22.91 -11.67
N THR A 612 -14.81 -22.27 -10.65
CA THR A 612 -13.43 -22.46 -10.24
C THR A 612 -13.39 -23.40 -9.04
N ILE A 613 -12.72 -24.53 -9.20
CA ILE A 613 -12.33 -25.41 -8.10
C ILE A 613 -10.95 -24.97 -7.63
N THR A 614 -10.83 -24.68 -6.34
CA THR A 614 -9.62 -24.14 -5.72
C THR A 614 -9.15 -25.02 -4.56
N GLY A 615 -7.96 -24.74 -4.05
CA GLY A 615 -7.32 -25.53 -2.99
C GLY A 615 -6.64 -26.80 -3.49
N LEU A 616 -6.41 -26.92 -4.80
CA LEU A 616 -5.83 -28.12 -5.41
C LEU A 616 -4.30 -28.08 -5.39
N ASP A 617 -3.64 -29.23 -5.42
CA ASP A 617 -2.21 -29.30 -5.72
C ASP A 617 -1.98 -29.12 -7.23
N ASP A 618 -0.76 -28.71 -7.59
CA ASP A 618 -0.37 -28.59 -8.99
C ASP A 618 -0.27 -29.98 -9.64
N ASP A 619 -0.61 -30.06 -10.93
CA ASP A 619 -0.71 -31.32 -11.70
C ASP A 619 -1.66 -32.39 -11.11
N ALA A 620 -2.61 -31.99 -10.25
CA ALA A 620 -3.65 -32.87 -9.72
C ALA A 620 -4.67 -33.25 -10.81
N ASN A 621 -5.16 -34.49 -10.76
CA ASN A 621 -6.17 -35.00 -11.67
C ASN A 621 -7.56 -34.62 -11.15
N VAL A 622 -8.37 -33.97 -11.98
CA VAL A 622 -9.71 -33.51 -11.65
C VAL A 622 -10.73 -34.20 -12.54
N LYS A 623 -11.73 -34.82 -11.93
CA LYS A 623 -12.89 -35.39 -12.61
C LYS A 623 -14.17 -34.79 -12.03
N ILE A 624 -15.05 -34.37 -12.91
CA ILE A 624 -16.37 -33.87 -12.56
C ILE A 624 -17.38 -34.91 -13.01
N VAL A 625 -18.19 -35.40 -12.09
CA VAL A 625 -19.18 -36.45 -12.33
C VAL A 625 -20.57 -35.99 -11.88
N ALA A 626 -21.61 -36.51 -12.53
CA ALA A 626 -22.98 -36.40 -12.04
C ALA A 626 -23.19 -37.30 -10.81
N VAL A 627 -24.28 -37.11 -10.04
CA VAL A 627 -24.58 -37.93 -8.83
C VAL A 627 -24.63 -39.43 -9.12
N ASN A 628 -25.01 -39.81 -10.34
CA ASN A 628 -25.04 -41.21 -10.80
C ASN A 628 -23.66 -41.75 -11.22
N GLY A 629 -22.58 -40.98 -11.05
CA GLY A 629 -21.20 -41.36 -11.39
C GLY A 629 -20.82 -41.19 -12.86
N THR A 630 -21.70 -40.65 -13.71
CA THR A 630 -21.35 -40.37 -15.12
C THR A 630 -20.31 -39.26 -15.20
N LEU A 631 -19.21 -39.48 -15.93
CA LEU A 631 -18.18 -38.48 -16.19
C LEU A 631 -18.74 -37.34 -17.05
N VAL A 632 -18.54 -36.11 -16.58
CA VAL A 632 -19.05 -34.88 -17.19
C VAL A 632 -17.90 -34.04 -17.73
N SER A 633 -16.79 -33.95 -17.01
CA SER A 633 -15.59 -33.23 -17.45
C SER A 633 -14.36 -33.78 -16.74
N GLU A 634 -13.19 -33.66 -17.35
CA GLU A 634 -11.93 -34.03 -16.70
C GLU A 634 -10.78 -33.14 -17.16
N GLY A 635 -9.70 -33.13 -16.38
CA GLY A 635 -8.44 -32.54 -16.77
C GLY A 635 -7.46 -32.44 -15.61
N ARG A 636 -6.41 -31.65 -15.82
CA ARG A 636 -5.36 -31.44 -14.81
C ARG A 636 -5.32 -29.99 -14.35
N THR A 637 -4.95 -29.80 -13.10
CA THR A 637 -4.76 -28.46 -12.53
C THR A 637 -3.57 -27.76 -13.17
N LYS A 638 -3.65 -26.43 -13.22
CA LYS A 638 -2.51 -25.56 -13.51
C LYS A 638 -2.41 -24.57 -12.35
N GLY A 639 -1.36 -24.70 -11.55
CA GLY A 639 -1.30 -24.07 -10.24
C GLY A 639 -2.30 -24.71 -9.28
N ASN A 640 -2.99 -23.89 -8.48
CA ASN A 640 -3.86 -24.37 -7.39
C ASN A 640 -5.35 -24.44 -7.75
N THR A 641 -5.70 -24.30 -9.02
CA THR A 641 -7.10 -24.27 -9.47
C THR A 641 -7.38 -25.12 -10.71
N TYR A 642 -8.65 -25.48 -10.87
CA TYR A 642 -9.21 -26.03 -12.09
C TYR A 642 -10.47 -25.23 -12.47
N LYS A 643 -10.62 -24.89 -13.74
CA LYS A 643 -11.73 -24.08 -14.24
C LYS A 643 -12.65 -24.92 -15.12
N TRP A 644 -13.93 -24.93 -14.78
CA TRP A 644 -14.97 -25.64 -15.52
C TRP A 644 -16.11 -24.69 -15.90
N TYR A 645 -16.58 -24.73 -17.15
CA TYR A 645 -17.60 -23.79 -17.66
C TYR A 645 -19.02 -24.35 -17.63
N GLY A 646 -19.27 -25.41 -16.83
CA GLY A 646 -20.60 -26.03 -16.77
C GLY A 646 -21.01 -26.69 -18.09
N ILE A 647 -20.05 -27.18 -18.86
CA ILE A 647 -20.24 -27.92 -20.12
C ILE A 647 -19.75 -29.36 -19.96
N ASP A 648 -20.42 -30.30 -20.61
CA ASP A 648 -19.98 -31.69 -20.67
C ASP A 648 -18.83 -31.90 -21.68
N MET A 649 -18.30 -33.12 -21.76
CA MET A 649 -17.23 -33.51 -22.70
C MET A 649 -17.62 -33.38 -24.17
N ASN A 650 -18.92 -33.29 -24.49
CA ASN A 650 -19.43 -33.06 -25.84
C ASN A 650 -19.62 -31.56 -26.14
N GLY A 651 -19.31 -30.69 -25.18
CA GLY A 651 -19.45 -29.23 -25.29
C GLY A 651 -20.85 -28.71 -25.00
N TYR A 652 -21.77 -29.55 -24.51
CA TYR A 652 -23.14 -29.13 -24.20
C TYR A 652 -23.26 -28.62 -22.75
N PRO A 653 -24.00 -27.53 -22.53
CA PRO A 653 -24.28 -27.03 -21.18
C PRO A 653 -25.00 -28.08 -20.31
N VAL A 654 -24.47 -28.40 -19.13
CA VAL A 654 -25.01 -29.44 -18.24
C VAL A 654 -26.32 -29.05 -17.53
N ALA A 655 -27.21 -30.01 -17.22
CA ALA A 655 -28.52 -29.74 -16.61
C ALA A 655 -28.42 -29.22 -15.15
N SER A 656 -29.50 -28.63 -14.64
CA SER A 656 -29.66 -28.32 -13.20
C SER A 656 -29.46 -29.59 -12.37
N GLY A 657 -28.68 -29.52 -11.30
CA GLY A 657 -28.40 -30.68 -10.47
C GLY A 657 -27.12 -30.54 -9.63
N MET A 658 -26.81 -31.61 -8.88
CA MET A 658 -25.57 -31.72 -8.13
C MET A 658 -24.51 -32.45 -8.95
N TYR A 659 -23.29 -31.93 -8.94
CA TYR A 659 -22.11 -32.52 -9.54
C TYR A 659 -21.06 -32.72 -8.45
N MET A 660 -20.31 -33.82 -8.54
CA MET A 660 -19.21 -34.13 -7.63
C MET A 660 -17.90 -33.89 -8.36
N VAL A 661 -16.95 -33.24 -7.67
CA VAL A 661 -15.60 -33.02 -8.15
C VAL A 661 -14.69 -33.95 -7.38
N GLU A 662 -14.15 -34.94 -8.07
CA GLU A 662 -13.19 -35.90 -7.56
C GLU A 662 -11.80 -35.43 -7.96
N VAL A 663 -10.94 -35.19 -6.97
CA VAL A 663 -9.56 -34.77 -7.22
C VAL A 663 -8.61 -35.77 -6.60
N ALA A 664 -7.55 -36.14 -7.33
CA ALA A 664 -6.45 -36.95 -6.83
C ALA A 664 -5.09 -36.31 -7.14
N THR A 665 -4.12 -36.48 -6.24
CA THR A 665 -2.71 -36.15 -6.50
C THR A 665 -2.16 -36.94 -7.71
N HIS A 666 -1.06 -36.47 -8.30
CA HIS A 666 -0.49 -37.10 -9.51
C HIS A 666 -0.07 -38.56 -9.29
N ASP A 667 0.23 -38.94 -8.05
CA ASP A 667 0.61 -40.29 -7.60
C ASP A 667 -0.60 -41.12 -7.12
N GLY A 668 -1.79 -40.52 -7.03
CA GLY A 668 -3.02 -41.17 -6.59
C GLY A 668 -3.13 -41.45 -5.10
N GLU A 669 -2.19 -40.96 -4.28
CA GLU A 669 -2.14 -41.27 -2.84
C GLU A 669 -3.13 -40.47 -1.99
N ARG A 670 -3.56 -39.29 -2.46
CA ARG A 670 -4.52 -38.42 -1.74
C ARG A 670 -5.66 -38.02 -2.65
N GLY A 671 -6.89 -38.17 -2.14
CA GLY A 671 -8.12 -37.84 -2.86
C GLY A 671 -9.07 -36.97 -2.03
N VAL A 672 -9.63 -35.93 -2.66
CA VAL A 672 -10.62 -35.04 -2.03
C VAL A 672 -11.85 -34.92 -2.94
N VAL A 673 -13.03 -34.81 -2.32
CA VAL A 673 -14.29 -34.62 -3.04
C VAL A 673 -14.97 -33.34 -2.58
N CYS A 674 -15.33 -32.46 -3.52
CA CYS A 674 -16.23 -31.33 -3.27
C CYS A 674 -17.45 -31.40 -4.20
N LYS A 675 -18.50 -30.60 -3.93
CA LYS A 675 -19.77 -30.66 -4.66
C LYS A 675 -20.12 -29.31 -5.28
N ILE A 676 -20.67 -29.32 -6.49
CA ILE A 676 -21.16 -28.15 -7.20
C ILE A 676 -22.67 -28.30 -7.41
N ALA A 677 -23.46 -27.32 -6.97
CA ALA A 677 -24.87 -27.21 -7.31
C ALA A 677 -25.03 -26.30 -8.54
N ILE A 678 -25.67 -26.78 -9.60
CA ILE A 678 -26.02 -25.98 -10.77
C ILE A 678 -27.53 -25.77 -10.81
N VAL A 679 -27.95 -24.52 -10.96
CA VAL A 679 -29.33 -24.10 -11.11
C VAL A 679 -29.45 -23.34 -12.44
N ARG A 680 -30.22 -23.87 -13.38
CA ARG A 680 -30.57 -23.27 -14.67
C ARG A 680 -32.04 -22.91 -14.76
#